data_AF-A0A812L6S5-F1
#
_entry.id   AF-A0A812L6S5-F1
#
_cell.length_a   1.000
_cell.length_b   1.000
_cell.length_c   1.000
_cell.angle_alpha   90.00
_cell.angle_beta   90.00
_cell.angle_gamma   90.00
#
_symmetry.space_group_name_H-M   'P 1'
#
loop_
_entity.id
_entity.type
_entity.pdbx_description
1 polymer ?
#
loop_
_entity_poly.entity_id
_entity_poly.type
_entity_poly.pdbx_seq_one_letter_code
_entity_poly.pdbx_strand_id
1 'polypeptide(L)'
;MDAAEAFKDFESRQEGALERQAESGLLKCRSGWVSEWFVISPEYLVGFSSRTSSHVSLCICLTAITAVEEEDKVRDLRVEFIWEAGLRGRHVMDHGIGAEEGQDVTFHQLYGYPVLWLDVVKLALRLLKSRCRAGAGALPALAPLGRGMHVAWSACRVCLGITSIGVMALLSRILVGQYGPVLKHRKRLPKLDLGGPIIGQSHKVLKYGWSGGGNSWLRQMQAKNGPAYVFNLLFVNRVAVDYPLYEQYMQEMERSGKLRPLFSKSMERLLGKSSMLTLPGGRGGSLHAKLRQKVAPALSQQQLLLLVPQIQGLCRQVLEEMAEESAKEGATSLVPRTNRLTQSVAAASLLGALAAPNLPYLSRLSDLLDEVIAGLFTVPVEKSFGKLTPFGRAVQAKRQASELIDEMMDEARRRQAGAGAEDSDPSQQGPEAPGDVLARLAQDTQEGEALSPAEVQDTVLTVGFAGKVTAAAALPVAVAELARRPLWREALAKDAKDAQLGGGFESIEKARPTLQFIRESMRLAPPAAAFYRASEDWIELGEHGAVPPGMPVAVCMDYPGAGLDGEAAEFKPERWTEEFARKHFIYFGGATPHSCPGNKLALLEMQIFLQMLCRDYDFEVLSEDTYVDRAFTQVKFKDGLPMRVARKG
;
A
#
# COMPACT_ATOMS: atom_id res chain seq x y z
N MET A 1 16.89 32.99 -12.39
CA MET A 1 15.48 33.19 -12.05
C MET A 1 15.33 33.05 -10.55
N ASP A 2 14.97 34.16 -9.91
CA ASP A 2 14.76 34.25 -8.47
C ASP A 2 13.42 33.60 -8.09
N ALA A 3 13.30 33.04 -6.89
CA ALA A 3 12.11 32.27 -6.46
C ALA A 3 10.81 33.10 -6.50
N ALA A 4 10.92 34.42 -6.38
CA ALA A 4 9.82 35.35 -6.51
C ALA A 4 9.32 35.51 -7.96
N GLU A 5 10.22 35.38 -8.94
CA GLU A 5 9.90 35.41 -10.37
C GLU A 5 9.19 34.11 -10.79
N ALA A 6 9.65 32.97 -10.27
CA ALA A 6 9.01 31.68 -10.52
C ALA A 6 7.60 31.59 -9.91
N PHE A 7 7.35 32.28 -8.78
CA PHE A 7 6.02 32.32 -8.17
C PHE A 7 5.05 33.23 -8.93
N LYS A 8 5.52 34.38 -9.44
CA LYS A 8 4.73 35.26 -10.29
C LYS A 8 4.40 34.64 -11.66
N ASP A 9 5.35 33.92 -12.24
CA ASP A 9 5.14 33.16 -13.49
C ASP A 9 4.15 31.99 -13.27
N PHE A 10 4.09 31.42 -12.06
CA PHE A 10 3.08 30.42 -11.70
C PHE A 10 1.68 31.02 -11.51
N GLU A 11 1.54 32.16 -10.81
CA GLU A 11 0.26 32.86 -10.65
C GLU A 11 -0.30 33.33 -12.00
N SER A 12 0.54 33.94 -12.84
CA SER A 12 0.18 34.39 -14.19
C SER A 12 -0.36 33.26 -15.08
N ARG A 13 0.22 32.05 -14.96
CA ARG A 13 -0.22 30.87 -15.73
C ARG A 13 -1.54 30.28 -15.22
N GLN A 14 -1.84 30.42 -13.93
CA GLN A 14 -3.11 29.98 -13.34
C GLN A 14 -4.25 30.94 -13.70
N GLU A 15 -4.00 32.25 -13.66
CA GLU A 15 -4.97 33.27 -14.11
C GLU A 15 -5.32 33.10 -15.60
N GLY A 16 -4.31 32.91 -16.47
CA GLY A 16 -4.54 32.65 -17.89
C GLY A 16 -5.14 31.27 -18.22
N ALA A 17 -5.20 30.34 -17.27
CA ALA A 17 -5.89 29.05 -17.43
C ALA A 17 -7.37 29.15 -17.04
N LEU A 18 -7.68 29.97 -16.03
CA LEU A 18 -9.04 30.25 -15.59
C LEU A 18 -9.82 31.11 -16.60
N GLU A 19 -9.17 32.10 -17.23
CA GLU A 19 -9.80 32.91 -18.29
C GLU A 19 -10.16 32.06 -19.53
N ARG A 20 -9.30 31.10 -19.90
CA ARG A 20 -9.58 30.16 -21.01
C ARG A 20 -10.68 29.15 -20.71
N GLN A 21 -10.88 28.78 -19.45
CA GLN A 21 -12.00 27.92 -19.03
C GLN A 21 -13.33 28.69 -18.94
N ALA A 22 -13.29 30.00 -18.72
CA ALA A 22 -14.48 30.85 -18.73
C ALA A 22 -15.03 31.08 -20.16
N GLU A 23 -14.16 31.13 -21.17
CA GLU A 23 -14.57 31.32 -22.58
C GLU A 23 -15.18 30.08 -23.25
N SER A 24 -15.01 28.87 -22.69
CA SER A 24 -15.50 27.61 -23.30
C SER A 24 -16.99 27.29 -23.06
N GLY A 25 -17.76 28.17 -22.44
CA GLY A 25 -19.24 28.17 -22.53
C GLY A 25 -20.01 26.95 -22.01
N LEU A 26 -19.40 26.10 -21.18
CA LEU A 26 -20.04 24.90 -20.62
C LEU A 26 -20.27 25.07 -19.10
N LEU A 27 -21.37 25.72 -18.72
CA LEU A 27 -22.24 25.38 -17.57
C LEU A 27 -23.29 26.49 -17.36
N LYS A 28 -24.49 26.27 -17.90
CA LYS A 28 -25.71 26.97 -17.49
C LYS A 28 -26.18 26.36 -16.16
N CYS A 29 -26.10 27.10 -15.07
CA CYS A 29 -26.95 26.87 -13.91
C CYS A 29 -27.50 28.21 -13.39
N ARG A 30 -28.83 28.33 -13.40
CA ARG A 30 -29.59 29.49 -12.91
C ARG A 30 -29.67 29.41 -11.37
N SER A 31 -28.91 30.24 -10.68
CA SER A 31 -29.36 31.13 -9.59
C SER A 31 -28.20 31.50 -8.65
N GLY A 32 -27.65 32.70 -8.88
CA GLY A 32 -27.22 33.68 -7.88
C GLY A 32 -26.19 33.31 -6.80
N TRP A 33 -25.01 33.93 -6.91
CA TRP A 33 -23.97 34.16 -5.90
C TRP A 33 -22.88 33.07 -5.74
N VAL A 34 -21.80 33.26 -6.51
CA VAL A 34 -20.49 32.64 -6.28
C VAL A 34 -19.74 33.51 -5.28
N SER A 35 -19.53 32.98 -4.07
CA SER A 35 -18.38 33.33 -3.25
C SER A 35 -17.60 32.03 -3.04
N GLU A 36 -16.29 32.06 -3.29
CA GLU A 36 -15.41 30.93 -3.07
C GLU A 36 -15.42 30.54 -1.59
N TRP A 37 -16.04 29.40 -1.27
CA TRP A 37 -15.87 28.73 0.02
C TRP A 37 -15.18 27.39 -0.22
N PHE A 38 -13.97 27.25 0.31
CA PHE A 38 -13.40 25.95 0.61
C PHE A 38 -14.35 25.21 1.56
N VAL A 39 -15.09 24.24 1.03
CA VAL A 39 -15.88 23.30 1.85
C VAL A 39 -14.89 22.35 2.52
N ILE A 40 -14.46 22.72 3.73
CA ILE A 40 -13.98 21.75 4.71
C ILE A 40 -15.24 21.04 5.24
N SER A 41 -15.34 19.74 4.97
CA SER A 41 -16.45 18.89 5.43
C SER A 41 -16.66 19.02 6.96
N PRO A 42 -17.91 19.04 7.47
CA PRO A 42 -18.24 19.29 8.87
C PRO A 42 -18.06 18.03 9.77
N GLU A 43 -16.87 17.43 9.78
CA GLU A 43 -16.62 16.13 10.46
C GLU A 43 -16.00 16.21 11.86
N TYR A 44 -15.93 17.38 12.50
CA TYR A 44 -15.35 17.48 13.85
C TYR A 44 -16.17 18.36 14.77
N LEU A 45 -17.17 17.79 15.43
CA LEU A 45 -17.77 18.35 16.65
C LEU A 45 -18.56 17.28 17.43
N VAL A 46 -17.86 16.48 18.25
CA VAL A 46 -18.47 15.75 19.37
C VAL A 46 -17.47 15.69 20.53
N GLY A 47 -17.87 16.23 21.69
CA GLY A 47 -17.06 16.23 22.92
C GLY A 47 -17.25 14.94 23.73
N PHE A 48 -16.21 14.54 24.48
CA PHE A 48 -16.29 13.46 25.46
C PHE A 48 -16.07 13.98 26.89
N SER A 49 -16.95 13.56 27.80
CA SER A 49 -16.77 13.61 29.25
C SER A 49 -16.57 12.18 29.74
N SER A 50 -15.44 11.88 30.40
CA SER A 50 -15.23 10.61 31.10
C SER A 50 -15.30 10.83 32.61
N ARG A 51 -16.25 10.15 33.28
CA ARG A 51 -16.26 9.98 34.73
C ARG A 51 -15.27 8.87 35.11
N THR A 52 -14.14 9.27 35.71
CA THR A 52 -13.47 8.45 36.74
C THR A 52 -12.86 9.41 37.75
N SER A 53 -13.08 9.09 39.01
CA SER A 53 -12.84 9.92 40.19
C SER A 53 -11.36 10.18 40.43
N SER A 54 -11.08 11.42 40.85
CA SER A 54 -9.86 11.88 41.52
C SER A 54 -8.67 12.21 40.61
N HIS A 55 -8.76 13.32 39.84
CA HIS A 55 -7.76 14.41 39.75
C HIS A 55 -8.16 15.41 38.65
N VAL A 56 -8.20 16.70 39.01
CA VAL A 56 -8.43 17.95 38.23
C VAL A 56 -8.73 17.77 36.72
N SER A 57 -10.01 17.88 36.34
CA SER A 57 -10.44 17.99 34.94
C SER A 57 -10.29 19.41 34.42
N LEU A 58 -9.49 19.60 33.37
CA LEU A 58 -9.48 20.83 32.56
C LEU A 58 -10.55 20.69 31.46
N CYS A 59 -11.73 21.28 31.65
CA CYS A 59 -12.74 21.38 30.58
C CYS A 59 -12.32 22.44 29.56
N ILE A 60 -12.14 22.03 28.29
CA ILE A 60 -12.03 22.97 27.17
C ILE A 60 -13.45 23.24 26.67
N CYS A 61 -13.99 24.42 26.99
CA CYS A 61 -15.19 24.95 26.33
C CYS A 61 -14.78 25.54 24.98
N LEU A 62 -15.28 24.99 23.87
CA LEU A 62 -15.19 25.65 22.56
C LEU A 62 -16.36 26.63 22.43
N THR A 63 -16.06 27.92 22.31
CA THR A 63 -17.03 28.96 21.96
C THR A 63 -17.08 29.09 20.44
N ALA A 64 -18.21 28.74 19.82
CA ALA A 64 -18.47 29.12 18.44
C ALA A 64 -18.91 30.58 18.42
N ILE A 65 -18.11 31.47 17.82
CA ILE A 65 -18.49 32.86 17.57
C ILE A 65 -18.67 32.98 16.05
N THR A 66 -19.91 33.03 15.59
CA THR A 66 -20.24 33.48 14.23
C THR A 66 -20.24 35.01 14.23
N ALA A 67 -19.22 35.62 13.62
CA ALA A 67 -19.25 37.04 13.30
C ALA A 67 -19.77 37.20 11.87
N VAL A 68 -20.95 37.79 11.73
CA VAL A 68 -21.47 38.27 10.44
C VAL A 68 -20.99 39.71 10.30
N GLU A 69 -20.19 39.99 9.27
CA GLU A 69 -19.84 41.36 8.88
C GLU A 69 -21.01 41.95 8.10
N GLU A 70 -21.75 42.88 8.72
CA GLU A 70 -22.53 43.89 8.00
C GLU A 70 -21.86 45.24 8.26
N GLU A 71 -21.72 46.03 7.19
CA GLU A 71 -21.16 47.38 7.21
C GLU A 71 -21.86 48.24 8.27
N ASP A 72 -21.05 48.82 9.17
CA ASP A 72 -21.40 49.91 10.08
C ASP A 72 -22.64 49.73 10.98
N LYS A 73 -22.55 48.82 11.97
CA LYS A 73 -22.85 49.05 13.42
C LYS A 73 -23.03 47.71 14.15
N VAL A 74 -22.04 47.29 14.94
CA VAL A 74 -22.23 46.21 15.93
C VAL A 74 -22.83 46.82 17.20
N ARG A 75 -24.13 46.63 17.42
CA ARG A 75 -24.75 46.72 18.76
C ARG A 75 -25.38 45.36 19.05
N ASP A 76 -24.93 44.76 20.14
CA ASP A 76 -25.28 43.44 20.71
C ASP A 76 -24.69 42.18 20.06
N LEU A 77 -23.74 41.60 20.80
CA LEU A 77 -23.27 40.23 20.67
C LEU A 77 -24.13 39.35 21.61
N ARG A 78 -24.94 38.42 21.07
CA ARG A 78 -25.54 37.35 21.87
C ARG A 78 -24.65 36.11 21.85
N VAL A 79 -24.30 35.64 23.04
CA VAL A 79 -23.63 34.35 23.26
C VAL A 79 -24.67 33.41 23.87
N GLU A 80 -25.08 32.38 23.15
CA GLU A 80 -25.93 31.32 23.71
C GLU A 80 -25.08 30.11 24.14
N PHE A 81 -25.28 29.66 25.37
CA PHE A 81 -24.71 28.44 25.92
C PHE A 81 -25.76 27.33 25.82
N ILE A 82 -25.51 26.30 25.02
CA ILE A 82 -26.40 25.13 24.94
C ILE A 82 -26.03 24.16 26.07
N TRP A 83 -26.98 23.90 26.97
CA TRP A 83 -26.90 22.89 28.03
C TRP A 83 -28.08 21.93 27.86
N GLU A 84 -27.83 20.67 27.51
CA GLU A 84 -28.86 19.63 27.57
C GLU A 84 -28.66 18.72 28.78
N ALA A 85 -29.70 18.66 29.62
CA ALA A 85 -29.84 17.71 30.72
C ALA A 85 -31.19 16.99 30.58
N GLY A 86 -31.22 15.65 30.58
CA GLY A 86 -32.46 14.88 30.53
C GLY A 86 -32.29 13.35 30.66
N LEU A 87 -32.68 12.82 31.82
CA LEU A 87 -32.84 11.39 32.21
C LEU A 87 -34.01 10.74 31.41
N ARG A 88 -34.22 9.41 31.19
CA ARG A 88 -34.34 8.25 32.12
C ARG A 88 -34.78 7.01 31.29
N GLY A 89 -34.31 5.80 31.62
CA GLY A 89 -34.93 4.55 31.14
C GLY A 89 -34.07 3.29 31.39
N ARG A 90 -34.48 2.45 32.34
CA ARG A 90 -33.78 1.22 32.77
C ARG A 90 -34.00 0.07 31.76
N HIS A 91 -32.96 -0.73 31.51
CA HIS A 91 -33.02 -2.19 31.55
C HIS A 91 -31.62 -2.77 31.83
N VAL A 92 -31.58 -3.68 32.79
CA VAL A 92 -30.42 -4.46 33.25
C VAL A 92 -30.31 -5.71 32.37
N MET A 93 -29.08 -6.12 32.01
CA MET A 93 -28.64 -7.53 32.03
C MET A 93 -27.10 -7.61 32.00
N ASP A 94 -26.60 -8.41 32.94
CA ASP A 94 -25.23 -8.85 33.17
C ASP A 94 -24.69 -9.70 32.01
N HIS A 95 -23.38 -9.62 31.75
CA HIS A 95 -22.48 -10.78 31.77
C HIS A 95 -21.02 -10.33 31.70
N GLY A 96 -20.25 -10.74 32.71
CA GLY A 96 -18.82 -10.49 32.81
C GLY A 96 -17.98 -11.40 31.92
N ILE A 97 -16.79 -10.90 31.58
CA ILE A 97 -15.64 -11.71 31.23
C ILE A 97 -14.46 -11.10 31.99
N GLY A 98 -13.85 -11.91 32.85
CA GLY A 98 -12.75 -11.52 33.73
C GLY A 98 -11.50 -11.12 32.94
N ALA A 99 -10.82 -10.08 33.44
CA ALA A 99 -9.47 -9.76 33.03
C ALA A 99 -8.51 -10.65 33.84
N GLU A 100 -7.76 -11.51 33.16
CA GLU A 100 -6.55 -12.11 33.73
C GLU A 100 -5.46 -11.03 33.84
N GLU A 101 -4.90 -10.90 35.05
CA GLU A 101 -3.74 -10.07 35.34
C GLU A 101 -2.47 -10.66 34.69
N GLY A 102 -1.74 -9.83 33.94
CA GLY A 102 -0.38 -10.16 33.50
C GLY A 102 -0.06 -9.79 32.06
N GLN A 103 -0.10 -8.51 31.70
CA GLN A 103 0.67 -8.00 30.55
C GLN A 103 1.30 -6.65 30.85
N ASP A 104 2.63 -6.59 30.71
CA ASP A 104 3.44 -5.38 30.79
C ASP A 104 2.97 -4.34 29.75
N VAL A 105 2.49 -3.20 30.25
CA VAL A 105 2.09 -2.06 29.43
C VAL A 105 3.35 -1.34 28.93
N THR A 106 3.77 -1.64 27.70
CA THR A 106 4.79 -0.85 27.00
C THR A 106 4.14 0.39 26.35
N PHE A 107 4.53 1.56 26.86
CA PHE A 107 4.05 2.89 26.49
C PHE A 107 4.40 3.28 25.04
N HIS A 108 3.45 3.15 24.11
CA HIS A 108 3.53 3.77 22.77
C HIS A 108 2.14 4.13 22.22
N GLN A 109 1.39 4.97 22.94
CA GLN A 109 0.18 5.59 22.44
C GLN A 109 0.01 6.98 23.08
N LEU A 110 0.34 8.03 22.33
CA LEU A 110 -0.16 9.41 22.44
C LEU A 110 0.69 10.28 21.50
N TYR A 111 0.35 10.31 20.21
CA TYR A 111 0.94 11.22 19.23
C TYR A 111 -0.15 11.81 18.34
N GLY A 112 -0.31 13.14 18.44
CA GLY A 112 -1.32 14.01 17.82
C GLY A 112 -1.69 15.02 18.90
N TYR A 113 -1.24 16.28 18.90
CA TYR A 113 -1.68 17.36 18.03
C TYR A 113 -0.73 18.57 18.16
N PRO A 114 -0.01 18.98 17.09
CA PRO A 114 0.61 20.32 17.04
C PRO A 114 -0.20 21.34 16.23
N VAL A 115 -1.13 20.90 15.38
CA VAL A 115 -1.74 21.74 14.33
C VAL A 115 -2.82 22.68 14.86
N LEU A 116 -3.63 22.24 15.84
CA LEU A 116 -4.69 23.06 16.46
C LEU A 116 -4.17 24.31 17.21
N TRP A 117 -2.91 24.28 17.68
CA TRP A 117 -2.34 25.40 18.44
C TRP A 117 -1.97 26.60 17.57
N LEU A 118 -1.55 26.36 16.31
CA LEU A 118 -1.16 27.41 15.38
C LEU A 118 -2.36 28.26 14.93
N ASP A 119 -3.54 27.65 14.77
CA ASP A 119 -4.72 28.38 14.31
C ASP A 119 -5.40 29.17 15.45
N VAL A 120 -5.32 28.67 16.70
CA VAL A 120 -5.70 29.44 17.89
C VAL A 120 -4.78 30.65 18.09
N VAL A 121 -3.46 30.49 17.89
CA VAL A 121 -2.49 31.59 17.96
C VAL A 121 -2.70 32.59 16.83
N LYS A 122 -2.97 32.15 15.60
CA LYS A 122 -3.30 33.04 14.47
C LYS A 122 -4.58 33.84 14.72
N LEU A 123 -5.63 33.22 15.29
CA LEU A 123 -6.88 33.89 15.62
C LEU A 123 -6.66 34.96 16.72
N ALA A 124 -5.91 34.62 17.78
CA ALA A 124 -5.55 35.57 18.83
C ALA A 124 -4.74 36.75 18.29
N LEU A 125 -3.78 36.50 17.38
CA LEU A 125 -2.99 37.55 16.73
C LEU A 125 -3.81 38.42 15.78
N ARG A 126 -4.81 37.87 15.07
CA ARG A 126 -5.74 38.64 14.22
C ARG A 126 -6.66 39.55 15.04
N LEU A 127 -7.18 39.06 16.17
CA LEU A 127 -8.01 39.84 17.10
C LEU A 127 -7.21 40.96 17.81
N LEU A 128 -5.92 40.72 18.08
CA LEU A 128 -5.00 41.75 18.58
C LEU A 128 -4.70 42.82 17.51
N LYS A 129 -4.55 42.41 16.24
CA LYS A 129 -4.29 43.33 15.12
C LYS A 129 -5.49 44.20 14.76
N SER A 130 -6.72 43.68 14.85
CA SER A 130 -7.94 44.48 14.57
C SER A 130 -8.16 45.57 15.62
N ARG A 131 -7.84 45.30 16.90
CA ARG A 131 -7.90 46.29 17.98
C ARG A 131 -6.85 47.40 17.89
N CYS A 132 -5.70 47.15 17.26
CA CYS A 132 -4.66 48.18 17.08
C CYS A 132 -4.92 49.13 15.89
N ARG A 133 -5.80 48.77 14.95
CA ARG A 133 -6.15 49.63 13.80
C ARG A 133 -7.31 50.59 14.06
N ALA A 134 -8.14 50.32 15.07
CA ALA A 134 -9.12 51.27 15.57
C ALA A 134 -8.42 52.34 16.44
N GLY A 135 -7.83 53.33 15.79
CA GLY A 135 -7.09 54.40 16.44
C GLY A 135 -7.97 55.34 17.29
N ALA A 136 -7.43 55.70 18.45
CA ALA A 136 -7.40 57.04 19.01
C ALA A 136 -8.67 57.91 18.89
N GLY A 137 -9.60 57.74 19.82
CA GLY A 137 -10.68 58.70 20.04
C GLY A 137 -11.75 58.12 20.95
N ALA A 138 -11.95 58.75 22.11
CA ALA A 138 -12.94 58.41 23.14
C ALA A 138 -12.69 57.12 23.96
N LEU A 139 -12.11 57.28 25.17
CA LEU A 139 -12.61 56.69 26.42
C LEU A 139 -11.64 56.98 27.59
N PRO A 140 -11.91 57.99 28.45
CA PRO A 140 -11.26 58.11 29.74
C PRO A 140 -12.02 57.23 30.75
N ALA A 141 -11.96 55.90 30.61
CA ALA A 141 -12.61 54.97 31.55
C ALA A 141 -11.95 53.58 31.65
N LEU A 142 -10.69 53.42 31.21
CA LEU A 142 -10.00 52.11 31.23
C LEU A 142 -8.65 52.13 31.98
N ALA A 143 -8.50 52.97 33.00
CA ALA A 143 -7.36 52.90 33.91
C ALA A 143 -7.24 51.57 34.72
N PRO A 144 -8.31 50.76 34.99
CA PRO A 144 -8.14 49.48 35.68
C PRO A 144 -7.88 48.28 34.74
N LEU A 145 -8.05 48.40 33.42
CA LEU A 145 -7.86 47.26 32.50
C LEU A 145 -6.39 46.96 32.17
N GLY A 146 -5.45 47.85 32.48
CA GLY A 146 -4.02 47.62 32.27
C GLY A 146 -3.49 46.39 33.02
N ARG A 147 -3.92 46.18 34.28
CA ARG A 147 -3.47 45.02 35.08
C ARG A 147 -4.06 43.70 34.59
N GLY A 148 -5.35 43.67 34.23
CA GLY A 148 -6.00 42.46 33.70
C GLY A 148 -5.43 42.01 32.35
N MET A 149 -5.09 42.98 31.48
CA MET A 149 -4.50 42.70 30.18
C MET A 149 -3.03 42.24 30.30
N HIS A 150 -2.28 42.77 31.27
CA HIS A 150 -0.94 42.27 31.62
C HIS A 150 -0.97 40.85 32.20
N VAL A 151 -1.95 40.51 33.04
CA VAL A 151 -2.11 39.15 33.58
C VAL A 151 -2.50 38.16 32.48
N ALA A 152 -3.43 38.52 31.59
CA ALA A 152 -3.79 37.69 30.45
C ALA A 152 -2.62 37.48 29.47
N TRP A 153 -1.83 38.52 29.18
CA TRP A 153 -0.60 38.40 28.38
C TRP A 153 0.47 37.55 29.06
N SER A 154 0.62 37.67 30.37
CA SER A 154 1.57 36.87 31.15
C SER A 154 1.15 35.40 31.20
N ALA A 155 -0.13 35.12 31.41
CA ALA A 155 -0.69 33.77 31.35
C ALA A 155 -0.52 33.14 29.95
N CYS A 156 -0.75 33.91 28.89
CA CYS A 156 -0.55 33.44 27.51
C CYS A 156 0.93 33.13 27.22
N ARG A 157 1.86 33.97 27.70
CA ARG A 157 3.32 33.70 27.62
C ARG A 157 3.74 32.47 28.42
N VAL A 158 3.16 32.25 29.60
CA VAL A 158 3.41 31.05 30.41
C VAL A 158 2.86 29.80 29.70
N CYS A 159 1.64 29.84 29.15
CA CYS A 159 1.09 28.74 28.37
C CYS A 159 1.93 28.43 27.12
N LEU A 160 2.34 29.45 26.37
CA LEU A 160 3.27 29.32 25.22
C LEU A 160 4.64 28.76 25.65
N GLY A 161 5.15 29.16 26.81
CA GLY A 161 6.39 28.64 27.37
C GLY A 161 6.27 27.16 27.75
N ILE A 162 5.20 26.78 28.45
CA ILE A 162 4.93 25.40 28.85
C ILE A 162 4.73 24.50 27.62
N THR A 163 3.98 24.94 26.62
CA THR A 163 3.81 24.16 25.37
C THR A 163 5.11 24.04 24.58
N SER A 164 5.91 25.11 24.52
CA SER A 164 7.23 25.06 23.87
C SER A 164 8.18 24.09 24.57
N ILE A 165 8.21 24.09 25.91
CA ILE A 165 9.00 23.13 26.70
C ILE A 165 8.49 21.69 26.45
N GLY A 166 7.16 21.49 26.42
CA GLY A 166 6.55 20.21 26.12
C GLY A 166 6.92 19.69 24.73
N VAL A 167 6.87 20.54 23.71
CA VAL A 167 7.27 20.20 22.33
C VAL A 167 8.77 19.90 22.27
N MET A 168 9.62 20.68 22.92
CA MET A 168 11.07 20.44 22.95
C MET A 168 11.42 19.14 23.69
N ALA A 169 10.74 18.83 24.79
CA ALA A 169 10.90 17.56 25.50
C ALA A 169 10.45 16.37 24.64
N LEU A 170 9.35 16.53 23.88
CA LEU A 170 8.86 15.52 22.94
C LEU A 170 9.86 15.30 21.79
N LEU A 171 10.33 16.38 21.15
CA LEU A 171 11.33 16.32 20.09
C LEU A 171 12.64 15.70 20.58
N SER A 172 13.10 16.08 21.78
CA SER A 172 14.28 15.50 22.41
C SER A 172 14.10 13.99 22.62
N ARG A 173 12.94 13.56 23.16
CA ARG A 173 12.63 12.13 23.31
C ARG A 173 12.59 11.39 21.98
N ILE A 174 12.01 11.98 20.94
CA ILE A 174 11.99 11.39 19.59
C ILE A 174 13.42 11.24 19.07
N LEU A 175 14.24 12.31 19.14
CA LEU A 175 15.61 12.29 18.65
C LEU A 175 16.50 11.31 19.43
N VAL A 176 16.34 11.22 20.76
CA VAL A 176 17.07 10.26 21.59
C VAL A 176 16.63 8.83 21.31
N GLY A 177 15.33 8.58 21.18
CA GLY A 177 14.81 7.25 20.83
C GLY A 177 15.25 6.80 19.43
N GLN A 178 15.23 7.73 18.47
CA GLN A 178 15.64 7.49 17.09
C GLN A 178 17.16 7.25 17.01
N TYR A 179 17.98 8.20 17.47
CA TYR A 179 19.43 8.14 17.23
C TYR A 179 20.23 7.49 18.36
N GLY A 180 19.66 7.29 19.54
CA GLY A 180 20.33 6.64 20.67
C GLY A 180 20.91 5.26 20.30
N PRO A 181 20.11 4.33 19.72
CA PRO A 181 20.62 3.04 19.26
C PRO A 181 21.70 3.17 18.17
N VAL A 182 21.54 4.12 17.25
CA VAL A 182 22.50 4.36 16.16
C VAL A 182 23.83 4.87 16.70
N LEU A 183 23.80 5.82 17.64
CA LEU A 183 24.99 6.39 18.26
C LEU A 183 25.71 5.35 19.14
N LYS A 184 24.95 4.54 19.89
CA LYS A 184 25.48 3.45 20.72
C LYS A 184 26.29 2.44 19.90
N HIS A 185 25.84 2.14 18.69
CA HIS A 185 26.45 1.11 17.84
C HIS A 185 27.21 1.66 16.62
N ARG A 186 27.45 2.99 16.57
CA ARG A 186 28.01 3.71 15.41
C ARG A 186 29.24 3.06 14.77
N LYS A 187 30.15 2.49 15.57
CA LYS A 187 31.40 1.88 15.07
C LYS A 187 31.20 0.52 14.37
N ARG A 188 30.11 -0.18 14.67
CA ARG A 188 29.77 -1.48 14.06
C ARG A 188 28.79 -1.34 12.92
N LEU A 189 28.00 -0.25 12.87
CA LEU A 189 26.98 -0.08 11.85
C LEU A 189 27.60 0.12 10.44
N PRO A 190 26.85 -0.26 9.39
CA PRO A 190 27.17 0.16 8.03
C PRO A 190 27.23 1.68 7.88
N LYS A 191 27.69 2.13 6.71
CA LYS A 191 27.80 3.55 6.38
C LYS A 191 26.51 4.31 6.73
N LEU A 192 26.61 5.40 7.49
CA LEU A 192 25.45 6.18 7.91
C LEU A 192 25.09 7.25 6.86
N ASP A 193 23.85 7.23 6.36
CA ASP A 193 23.24 8.30 5.55
C ASP A 193 21.80 8.54 6.02
N LEU A 194 21.67 9.08 7.24
CA LEU A 194 20.40 9.21 7.95
C LEU A 194 19.48 10.29 7.35
N GLY A 195 20.01 11.24 6.59
CA GLY A 195 19.26 12.35 6.01
C GLY A 195 19.03 13.49 7.01
N GLY A 196 17.89 14.19 6.90
CA GLY A 196 17.55 15.29 7.80
C GLY A 196 17.28 14.81 9.24
N PRO A 197 17.41 15.68 10.26
CA PRO A 197 17.44 15.27 11.66
C PRO A 197 16.13 14.64 12.15
N ILE A 198 14.97 15.03 11.60
CA ILE A 198 13.67 14.59 12.12
C ILE A 198 13.07 13.49 11.23
N ILE A 199 12.80 13.83 9.96
CA ILE A 199 12.16 12.93 8.99
C ILE A 199 13.15 12.17 8.10
N GLY A 200 14.45 12.25 8.38
CA GLY A 200 15.47 11.53 7.63
C GLY A 200 15.48 11.83 6.14
N GLN A 201 15.49 10.77 5.34
CA GLN A 201 15.42 10.81 3.88
C GLN A 201 13.98 10.88 3.35
N SER A 202 12.95 10.93 4.20
CA SER A 202 11.55 10.89 3.75
C SER A 202 11.19 12.03 2.80
N HIS A 203 11.76 13.22 2.98
CA HIS A 203 11.55 14.33 2.05
C HIS A 203 12.10 14.03 0.64
N LYS A 204 13.19 13.26 0.52
CA LYS A 204 13.75 12.83 -0.77
C LYS A 204 12.87 11.77 -1.41
N VAL A 205 12.37 10.83 -0.60
CA VAL A 205 11.38 9.84 -1.07
C VAL A 205 10.11 10.53 -1.59
N LEU A 206 9.62 11.57 -0.91
CA LEU A 206 8.45 12.34 -1.33
C LEU A 206 8.73 13.23 -2.55
N LYS A 207 9.88 13.92 -2.59
CA LYS A 207 10.24 14.88 -3.65
C LYS A 207 10.68 14.22 -4.95
N TYR A 208 11.57 13.24 -4.86
CA TYR A 208 12.05 12.50 -6.03
C TYR A 208 11.14 11.32 -6.35
N GLY A 209 10.16 11.04 -5.48
CA GLY A 209 9.01 10.18 -5.75
C GLY A 209 9.37 8.95 -6.55
N TRP A 210 10.42 8.20 -6.18
CA TRP A 210 10.92 7.04 -6.94
C TRP A 210 10.67 7.18 -8.46
N SER A 211 11.12 8.30 -9.05
CA SER A 211 10.81 8.67 -10.44
C SER A 211 10.99 7.47 -11.36
N GLY A 212 9.91 7.09 -12.05
CA GLY A 212 9.79 5.85 -12.79
C GLY A 212 10.88 5.67 -13.85
N GLY A 213 11.16 4.40 -14.17
CA GLY A 213 12.18 4.01 -15.13
C GLY A 213 13.60 4.15 -14.58
N GLY A 214 14.19 3.04 -14.14
CA GLY A 214 15.63 2.88 -13.94
C GLY A 214 16.32 3.71 -12.84
N ASN A 215 15.71 4.77 -12.31
CA ASN A 215 16.30 5.80 -11.45
C ASN A 215 15.67 5.87 -10.05
N SER A 216 15.31 4.72 -9.47
CA SER A 216 14.70 4.66 -8.15
C SER A 216 15.56 5.33 -7.07
N TRP A 217 14.91 5.87 -6.03
CA TRP A 217 15.62 6.46 -4.90
C TRP A 217 16.56 5.45 -4.23
N LEU A 218 16.15 4.17 -4.13
CA LEU A 218 17.02 3.11 -3.61
C LEU A 218 18.27 2.90 -4.47
N ARG A 219 18.14 2.82 -5.80
CA ARG A 219 19.30 2.70 -6.71
C ARG A 219 20.28 3.85 -6.54
N GLN A 220 19.78 5.09 -6.49
CA GLN A 220 20.64 6.27 -6.29
C GLN A 220 21.35 6.23 -4.94
N MET A 221 20.66 5.80 -3.88
CA MET A 221 21.23 5.69 -2.54
C MET A 221 22.24 4.55 -2.43
N GLN A 222 22.01 3.41 -3.07
CA GLN A 222 22.96 2.31 -3.18
C GLN A 222 24.20 2.72 -3.97
N ALA A 223 24.04 3.36 -5.14
CA ALA A 223 25.17 3.86 -5.93
C ALA A 223 26.05 4.84 -5.14
N LYS A 224 25.43 5.68 -4.28
CA LYS A 224 26.14 6.63 -3.41
C LYS A 224 26.80 5.98 -2.19
N ASN A 225 26.11 5.04 -1.56
CA ASN A 225 26.48 4.55 -0.22
C ASN A 225 27.14 3.16 -0.21
N GLY A 226 27.06 2.43 -1.32
CA GLY A 226 27.54 1.06 -1.44
C GLY A 226 26.47 0.02 -1.09
N PRO A 227 26.88 -1.25 -0.93
CA PRO A 227 25.97 -2.40 -0.82
C PRO A 227 25.19 -2.44 0.50
N ALA A 228 25.69 -1.78 1.56
CA ALA A 228 24.97 -1.64 2.82
C ALA A 228 25.12 -0.25 3.44
N TYR A 229 24.00 0.32 3.92
CA TYR A 229 23.99 1.62 4.58
C TYR A 229 22.78 1.81 5.51
N VAL A 230 22.94 2.64 6.53
CA VAL A 230 21.87 3.00 7.47
C VAL A 230 21.19 4.27 6.99
N PHE A 231 19.87 4.25 6.92
CA PHE A 231 19.05 5.40 6.55
C PHE A 231 17.84 5.54 7.48
N ASN A 232 17.22 6.72 7.48
CA ASN A 232 16.01 6.97 8.24
C ASN A 232 14.85 7.32 7.30
N LEU A 233 13.70 6.66 7.47
CA LEU A 233 12.43 7.11 6.89
C LEU A 233 11.37 7.16 7.99
N LEU A 234 10.67 8.28 8.09
CA LEU A 234 9.56 8.51 9.01
C LEU A 234 9.94 8.07 10.42
N PHE A 235 11.03 8.63 10.97
CA PHE A 235 11.52 8.41 12.33
C PHE A 235 12.08 7.01 12.62
N VAL A 236 12.02 6.08 11.66
CA VAL A 236 12.53 4.71 11.82
C VAL A 236 13.85 4.55 11.07
N ASN A 237 14.90 4.19 11.81
CA ASN A 237 16.18 3.81 11.22
C ASN A 237 16.12 2.40 10.67
N ARG A 238 16.72 2.20 9.51
CA ARG A 238 16.77 0.94 8.78
C ARG A 238 18.14 0.76 8.17
N VAL A 239 18.50 -0.48 7.90
CA VAL A 239 19.68 -0.81 7.09
C VAL A 239 19.20 -1.21 5.71
N ALA A 240 19.67 -0.55 4.65
CA ALA A 240 19.53 -1.06 3.30
C ALA A 240 20.65 -2.05 3.04
N VAL A 241 20.31 -3.19 2.44
CA VAL A 241 21.25 -4.22 2.01
C VAL A 241 20.88 -4.60 0.58
N ASP A 242 21.84 -4.67 -0.33
CA ASP A 242 21.59 -5.20 -1.67
C ASP A 242 21.35 -6.72 -1.65
N TYR A 243 20.76 -7.25 -2.72
CA TYR A 243 20.45 -8.67 -2.76
C TYR A 243 21.68 -9.59 -2.68
N PRO A 244 22.81 -9.33 -3.36
CA PRO A 244 24.01 -10.16 -3.26
C PRO A 244 24.56 -10.28 -1.83
N LEU A 245 24.61 -9.16 -1.08
CA LEU A 245 25.06 -9.16 0.30
C LEU A 245 24.05 -9.89 1.20
N TYR A 246 22.76 -9.79 0.91
CA TYR A 246 21.73 -10.61 1.55
C TYR A 246 21.96 -12.11 1.29
N GLU A 247 22.23 -12.52 0.05
CA GLU A 247 22.51 -13.93 -0.27
C GLU A 247 23.73 -14.45 0.50
N GLN A 248 24.79 -13.64 0.56
CA GLN A 248 26.04 -14.00 1.20
C GLN A 248 25.92 -14.13 2.73
N TYR A 249 25.25 -13.18 3.39
CA TYR A 249 25.29 -13.06 4.85
C TYR A 249 23.97 -13.32 5.57
N MET A 250 22.83 -13.20 4.89
CA MET A 250 21.50 -13.19 5.53
C MET A 250 20.62 -14.38 5.11
N GLN A 251 20.80 -14.93 3.90
CA GLN A 251 19.91 -15.96 3.37
C GLN A 251 19.89 -17.24 4.23
N GLU A 252 21.04 -17.65 4.80
CA GLU A 252 21.05 -18.79 5.71
C GLU A 252 20.33 -18.50 7.04
N MET A 253 20.41 -17.27 7.54
CA MET A 253 19.62 -16.85 8.70
C MET A 253 18.11 -16.92 8.41
N GLU A 254 17.68 -16.59 7.18
CA GLU A 254 16.29 -16.77 6.77
C GLU A 254 15.91 -18.25 6.71
N ARG A 255 16.76 -19.09 6.11
CA ARG A 255 16.55 -20.55 6.07
C ARG A 255 16.51 -21.18 7.46
N SER A 256 17.26 -20.66 8.42
CA SER A 256 17.22 -21.12 9.80
C SER A 256 16.03 -20.57 10.60
N GLY A 257 15.26 -19.62 10.06
CA GLY A 257 14.13 -18.97 10.74
C GLY A 257 14.52 -17.85 11.69
N LYS A 258 15.76 -17.35 11.63
CA LYS A 258 16.25 -16.24 12.47
C LYS A 258 15.93 -14.85 11.91
N LEU A 259 15.49 -14.77 10.66
CA LEU A 259 14.96 -13.56 10.06
C LEU A 259 13.44 -13.61 10.02
N ARG A 260 12.81 -12.64 10.67
CA ARG A 260 11.36 -12.46 10.62
C ARG A 260 10.99 -11.42 9.55
N PRO A 261 9.95 -11.65 8.75
CA PRO A 261 9.40 -10.61 7.89
C PRO A 261 8.91 -9.42 8.71
N LEU A 262 9.01 -8.22 8.15
CA LEU A 262 8.48 -7.00 8.75
C LEU A 262 7.45 -6.36 7.84
N PHE A 263 6.25 -6.17 8.36
CA PHE A 263 5.16 -5.48 7.70
C PHE A 263 4.59 -4.39 8.59
N SER A 264 3.73 -3.53 8.02
CA SER A 264 3.05 -2.52 8.83
C SER A 264 2.03 -3.21 9.75
N LYS A 265 1.74 -2.59 10.91
CA LYS A 265 0.67 -3.06 11.81
C LYS A 265 -0.67 -3.15 11.09
N SER A 266 -0.91 -2.29 10.11
CA SER A 266 -2.10 -2.31 9.27
C SER A 266 -2.18 -3.59 8.45
N MET A 267 -1.08 -3.99 7.81
CA MET A 267 -1.00 -5.26 7.07
C MET A 267 -1.14 -6.48 7.99
N GLU A 268 -0.42 -6.50 9.13
CA GLU A 268 -0.55 -7.59 10.12
C GLU A 268 -2.00 -7.72 10.64
N ARG A 269 -2.70 -6.61 10.84
CA ARG A 269 -4.09 -6.60 11.30
C ARG A 269 -5.07 -7.09 10.23
N LEU A 270 -4.93 -6.59 9.01
CA LEU A 270 -5.87 -6.84 7.91
C LEU A 270 -5.64 -8.19 7.23
N LEU A 271 -4.39 -8.60 6.98
CA LEU A 271 -4.09 -9.94 6.47
C LEU A 271 -4.17 -11.01 7.55
N GLY A 272 -4.00 -10.61 8.82
CA GLY A 272 -4.16 -11.45 10.00
C GLY A 272 -2.87 -12.15 10.43
N LYS A 273 -2.94 -12.77 11.63
CA LYS A 273 -1.77 -13.28 12.35
C LYS A 273 -1.19 -14.53 11.70
N SER A 274 -2.01 -15.28 10.98
CA SER A 274 -1.62 -16.50 10.28
C SER A 274 -1.27 -16.25 8.82
N SER A 275 -1.13 -14.98 8.39
CA SER A 275 -0.72 -14.66 7.03
C SER A 275 0.67 -15.22 6.72
N MET A 276 0.77 -16.00 5.63
CA MET A 276 2.06 -16.48 5.12
C MET A 276 3.05 -15.34 4.82
N LEU A 277 2.54 -14.13 4.57
CA LEU A 277 3.39 -12.97 4.31
C LEU A 277 4.12 -12.52 5.57
N THR A 278 3.47 -12.56 6.74
CA THR A 278 3.99 -12.02 8.00
C THR A 278 4.69 -13.06 8.87
N LEU A 279 4.35 -14.34 8.69
CA LEU A 279 4.92 -15.43 9.48
C LEU A 279 6.42 -15.64 9.19
N PRO A 280 7.22 -15.98 10.22
CA PRO A 280 8.60 -16.42 10.01
C PRO A 280 8.62 -17.69 9.17
N GLY A 281 9.60 -17.76 8.26
CA GLY A 281 9.81 -18.91 7.37
C GLY A 281 10.98 -19.78 7.84
N GLY A 282 11.43 -20.68 6.96
CA GLY A 282 12.57 -21.55 7.23
C GLY A 282 12.31 -22.60 8.32
N ARG A 283 13.39 -23.17 8.87
CA ARG A 283 13.32 -24.27 9.86
C ARG A 283 12.60 -23.89 11.17
N GLY A 284 12.51 -22.60 11.49
CA GLY A 284 11.75 -22.09 12.65
C GLY A 284 10.28 -21.75 12.37
N GLY A 285 9.82 -21.84 11.12
CA GLY A 285 8.50 -21.37 10.67
C GLY A 285 7.53 -22.50 10.32
N SER A 286 7.18 -23.37 11.27
CA SER A 286 6.36 -24.56 11.00
C SER A 286 4.98 -24.24 10.40
N LEU A 287 4.30 -23.21 10.93
CA LEU A 287 3.00 -22.78 10.38
C LEU A 287 3.14 -22.20 8.96
N HIS A 288 4.14 -21.36 8.71
CA HIS A 288 4.42 -20.84 7.37
C HIS A 288 4.67 -21.99 6.38
N ALA A 289 5.47 -22.99 6.76
CA ALA A 289 5.74 -24.17 5.94
C ALA A 289 4.46 -24.96 5.64
N LYS A 290 3.62 -25.21 6.66
CA LYS A 290 2.33 -25.90 6.54
C LYS A 290 1.38 -25.20 5.57
N LEU A 291 1.20 -23.88 5.71
CA LEU A 291 0.36 -23.10 4.82
C LEU A 291 0.89 -23.11 3.38
N ARG A 292 2.21 -22.95 3.22
CA ARG A 292 2.86 -22.99 1.90
C ARG A 292 2.70 -24.35 1.22
N GLN A 293 2.79 -25.45 1.98
CA GLN A 293 2.60 -26.81 1.46
C GLN A 293 1.17 -27.04 0.93
N LYS A 294 0.17 -26.37 1.50
CA LYS A 294 -1.21 -26.42 0.99
C LYS A 294 -1.43 -25.54 -0.25
N VAL A 295 -0.81 -24.35 -0.30
CA VAL A 295 -1.00 -23.37 -1.38
C VAL A 295 -0.16 -23.67 -2.63
N ALA A 296 1.14 -23.94 -2.48
CA ALA A 296 2.07 -24.03 -3.62
C ALA A 296 1.69 -25.12 -4.65
N PRO A 297 1.17 -26.30 -4.28
CA PRO A 297 0.78 -27.31 -5.26
C PRO A 297 -0.42 -26.92 -6.13
N ALA A 298 -1.37 -26.10 -5.63
CA ALA A 298 -2.45 -25.55 -6.46
C ALA A 298 -1.93 -24.59 -7.54
N LEU A 299 -0.76 -24.00 -7.31
CA LEU A 299 -0.04 -23.13 -8.25
C LEU A 299 1.08 -23.88 -8.98
N SER A 300 1.05 -25.22 -8.95
CA SER A 300 2.00 -26.05 -9.67
C SER A 300 1.79 -25.96 -11.18
N GLN A 301 2.85 -26.23 -11.91
CA GLN A 301 2.85 -26.27 -13.37
C GLN A 301 1.69 -27.07 -13.99
N GLN A 302 1.38 -28.25 -13.45
CA GLN A 302 0.32 -29.10 -13.98
C GLN A 302 -1.05 -28.45 -13.80
N GLN A 303 -1.29 -27.85 -12.65
CA GLN A 303 -2.55 -27.15 -12.33
C GLN A 303 -2.71 -25.89 -13.19
N LEU A 304 -1.62 -25.15 -13.40
CA LEU A 304 -1.66 -23.93 -14.21
C LEU A 304 -1.95 -24.18 -15.69
N LEU A 305 -1.52 -25.33 -16.24
CA LEU A 305 -1.86 -25.70 -17.62
C LEU A 305 -3.37 -25.82 -17.84
N LEU A 306 -4.08 -26.32 -16.84
CA LEU A 306 -5.53 -26.48 -16.90
C LEU A 306 -6.26 -25.12 -16.86
N LEU A 307 -5.61 -24.07 -16.32
CA LEU A 307 -6.14 -22.70 -16.30
C LEU A 307 -5.87 -21.92 -17.59
N VAL A 308 -4.99 -22.41 -18.49
CA VAL A 308 -4.59 -21.68 -19.71
C VAL A 308 -5.78 -21.24 -20.58
N PRO A 309 -6.77 -22.10 -20.90
CA PRO A 309 -7.91 -21.69 -21.72
C PRO A 309 -8.74 -20.57 -21.07
N GLN A 310 -8.88 -20.61 -19.75
CA GLN A 310 -9.59 -19.58 -18.99
C GLN A 310 -8.82 -18.26 -18.99
N ILE A 311 -7.51 -18.29 -18.76
CA ILE A 311 -6.64 -17.10 -18.81
C ILE A 311 -6.68 -16.47 -20.21
N GLN A 312 -6.65 -17.29 -21.27
CA GLN A 312 -6.80 -16.80 -22.65
C GLN A 312 -8.15 -16.13 -22.89
N GLY A 313 -9.24 -16.72 -22.38
CA GLY A 313 -10.57 -16.13 -22.46
C GLY A 313 -10.65 -14.77 -21.77
N LEU A 314 -10.11 -14.67 -20.55
CA LEU A 314 -10.05 -13.41 -19.80
C LEU A 314 -9.18 -12.36 -20.51
N CYS A 315 -8.03 -12.75 -21.05
CA CYS A 315 -7.17 -11.85 -21.83
C CYS A 315 -7.89 -11.35 -23.09
N ARG A 316 -8.57 -12.24 -23.82
CA ARG A 316 -9.33 -11.87 -25.02
C ARG A 316 -10.42 -10.86 -24.68
N GLN A 317 -11.22 -11.15 -23.66
CA GLN A 317 -12.29 -10.27 -23.23
C GLN A 317 -11.75 -8.87 -22.90
N VAL A 318 -10.68 -8.79 -22.12
CA VAL A 318 -10.07 -7.51 -21.74
C VAL A 318 -9.56 -6.75 -22.96
N LEU A 319 -8.87 -7.41 -23.89
CA LEU A 319 -8.33 -6.77 -25.09
C LEU A 319 -9.44 -6.34 -26.07
N GLU A 320 -10.53 -7.11 -26.19
CA GLU A 320 -11.71 -6.73 -26.98
C GLU A 320 -12.41 -5.51 -26.37
N GLU A 321 -12.68 -5.51 -25.06
CA GLU A 321 -13.26 -4.36 -24.34
C GLU A 321 -12.41 -3.09 -24.56
N MET A 322 -11.08 -3.22 -24.47
CA MET A 322 -10.14 -2.13 -24.70
C MET A 322 -10.18 -1.61 -26.14
N ALA A 323 -10.25 -2.49 -27.14
CA ALA A 323 -10.34 -2.08 -28.54
C ALA A 323 -11.67 -1.39 -28.85
N GLU A 324 -12.78 -1.87 -28.28
CA GLU A 324 -14.10 -1.26 -28.43
C GLU A 324 -14.18 0.13 -27.78
N GLU A 325 -13.67 0.26 -26.55
CA GLU A 325 -13.59 1.54 -25.85
C GLU A 325 -12.70 2.52 -26.61
N SER A 326 -11.52 2.07 -27.04
CA SER A 326 -10.60 2.89 -27.85
C SER A 326 -11.21 3.34 -29.17
N ALA A 327 -12.05 2.51 -29.81
CA ALA A 327 -12.75 2.89 -31.04
C ALA A 327 -13.86 3.92 -30.80
N LYS A 328 -14.53 3.87 -29.65
CA LYS A 328 -15.63 4.78 -29.28
C LYS A 328 -15.11 6.12 -28.72
N GLU A 329 -14.11 6.07 -27.86
CA GLU A 329 -13.64 7.20 -27.05
C GLU A 329 -12.28 7.76 -27.51
N GLY A 330 -11.62 7.07 -28.45
CA GLY A 330 -10.32 7.46 -29.00
C GLY A 330 -9.12 7.04 -28.16
N ALA A 331 -9.34 6.49 -26.97
CA ALA A 331 -8.34 5.89 -26.09
C ALA A 331 -9.00 4.96 -25.05
N THR A 332 -8.19 4.15 -24.38
CA THR A 332 -8.56 3.34 -23.20
C THR A 332 -7.42 3.41 -22.17
N SER A 333 -7.68 3.02 -20.93
CA SER A 333 -6.70 2.97 -19.84
C SER A 333 -6.31 1.52 -19.52
N LEU A 334 -5.02 1.18 -19.58
CA LEU A 334 -4.57 -0.20 -19.38
C LEU A 334 -4.63 -0.65 -17.91
N VAL A 335 -4.25 0.21 -16.97
CA VAL A 335 -4.09 -0.19 -15.55
C VAL A 335 -5.38 -0.76 -14.93
N PRO A 336 -6.57 -0.14 -15.10
CA PRO A 336 -7.82 -0.72 -14.60
C PRO A 336 -8.11 -2.10 -15.22
N ARG A 337 -7.74 -2.28 -16.49
CA ARG A 337 -7.97 -3.50 -17.27
C ARG A 337 -7.06 -4.63 -16.81
N THR A 338 -5.78 -4.36 -16.57
CA THR A 338 -4.84 -5.34 -16.01
C THR A 338 -5.18 -5.70 -14.57
N ASN A 339 -5.63 -4.75 -13.74
CA ASN A 339 -6.11 -5.03 -12.38
C ASN A 339 -7.30 -6.01 -12.38
N ARG A 340 -8.26 -5.82 -13.30
CA ARG A 340 -9.42 -6.73 -13.45
C ARG A 340 -8.96 -8.10 -13.94
N LEU A 341 -8.08 -8.15 -14.94
CA LEU A 341 -7.55 -9.39 -15.49
C LEU A 341 -6.89 -10.26 -14.40
N THR A 342 -5.89 -9.72 -13.71
CA THR A 342 -5.12 -10.50 -12.73
C THR A 342 -5.96 -10.86 -11.52
N GLN A 343 -6.94 -10.02 -11.15
CA GLN A 343 -7.91 -10.39 -10.13
C GLN A 343 -8.78 -11.58 -10.55
N SER A 344 -9.29 -11.59 -11.78
CA SER A 344 -10.07 -12.72 -12.29
C SER A 344 -9.24 -13.99 -12.39
N VAL A 345 -7.99 -13.89 -12.82
CA VAL A 345 -7.05 -15.03 -12.86
C VAL A 345 -6.73 -15.53 -11.46
N ALA A 346 -6.40 -14.63 -10.53
CA ALA A 346 -6.14 -14.97 -9.14
C ALA A 346 -7.35 -15.65 -8.50
N ALA A 347 -8.56 -15.13 -8.75
CA ALA A 347 -9.78 -15.72 -8.21
C ALA A 347 -10.08 -17.10 -8.82
N ALA A 348 -9.85 -17.30 -10.12
CA ALA A 348 -9.94 -18.62 -10.74
C ALA A 348 -8.99 -19.62 -10.07
N SER A 349 -7.74 -19.20 -9.79
CA SER A 349 -6.74 -20.00 -9.08
C SER A 349 -6.93 -20.09 -7.56
N LEU A 350 -7.87 -19.34 -6.99
CA LEU A 350 -8.14 -19.34 -5.56
C LEU A 350 -9.40 -20.14 -5.24
N LEU A 351 -10.40 -20.04 -6.10
CA LEU A 351 -11.76 -20.52 -5.89
C LEU A 351 -12.14 -21.69 -6.79
N GLY A 352 -11.37 -21.97 -7.85
CA GLY A 352 -11.68 -23.04 -8.80
C GLY A 352 -13.12 -22.97 -9.29
N ALA A 353 -13.89 -24.03 -9.05
CA ALA A 353 -15.30 -24.13 -9.45
C ALA A 353 -16.21 -23.08 -8.78
N LEU A 354 -15.82 -22.53 -7.62
CA LEU A 354 -16.56 -21.47 -6.94
C LEU A 354 -16.41 -20.09 -7.62
N ALA A 355 -15.48 -19.95 -8.58
CA ALA A 355 -15.39 -18.78 -9.44
C ALA A 355 -16.42 -18.76 -10.57
N ALA A 356 -17.30 -19.76 -10.66
CA ALA A 356 -18.26 -19.86 -11.74
C ALA A 356 -19.23 -18.64 -11.76
N PRO A 357 -19.59 -18.10 -12.95
CA PRO A 357 -20.39 -16.87 -13.06
C PRO A 357 -21.77 -16.92 -12.40
N ASN A 358 -22.31 -18.11 -12.18
CA ASN A 358 -23.60 -18.35 -11.54
C ASN A 358 -23.54 -18.27 -10.00
N LEU A 359 -22.35 -18.18 -9.40
CA LEU A 359 -22.18 -18.06 -7.96
C LEU A 359 -21.78 -16.61 -7.60
N PRO A 360 -22.50 -15.95 -6.68
CA PRO A 360 -22.24 -14.55 -6.33
C PRO A 360 -21.00 -14.35 -5.44
N TYR A 361 -20.22 -15.41 -5.16
CA TYR A 361 -19.05 -15.36 -4.30
C TYR A 361 -17.94 -14.48 -4.89
N LEU A 362 -17.70 -14.59 -6.20
CA LEU A 362 -16.57 -13.94 -6.86
C LEU A 362 -16.66 -12.41 -6.79
N SER A 363 -17.80 -11.83 -7.18
CA SER A 363 -18.01 -10.38 -7.19
C SER A 363 -18.00 -9.82 -5.76
N ARG A 364 -18.69 -10.49 -4.83
CA ARG A 364 -18.76 -10.03 -3.43
C ARG A 364 -17.41 -10.10 -2.73
N LEU A 365 -16.64 -11.19 -2.92
CA LEU A 365 -15.31 -11.32 -2.34
C LEU A 365 -14.34 -10.29 -2.95
N SER A 366 -14.44 -10.05 -4.26
CA SER A 366 -13.68 -9.01 -4.96
C SER A 366 -13.85 -7.63 -4.32
N ASP A 367 -15.10 -7.19 -4.14
CA ASP A 367 -15.41 -5.87 -3.59
C ASP A 367 -14.89 -5.71 -2.15
N LEU A 368 -15.02 -6.78 -1.35
CA LEU A 368 -14.51 -6.80 0.02
C LEU A 368 -12.99 -6.76 0.07
N LEU A 369 -12.31 -7.51 -0.80
CA LEU A 369 -10.86 -7.47 -0.92
C LEU A 369 -10.37 -6.08 -1.32
N ASP A 370 -11.09 -5.35 -2.16
CA ASP A 370 -10.69 -3.99 -2.56
C ASP A 370 -10.69 -3.02 -1.40
N GLU A 371 -11.72 -3.06 -0.56
CA GLU A 371 -11.76 -2.24 0.66
C GLU A 371 -10.68 -2.67 1.67
N VAL A 372 -10.41 -3.98 1.79
CA VAL A 372 -9.30 -4.49 2.64
C VAL A 372 -7.95 -3.97 2.14
N ILE A 373 -7.69 -4.07 0.83
CA ILE A 373 -6.43 -3.65 0.21
C ILE A 373 -6.24 -2.13 0.36
N ALA A 374 -7.29 -1.35 0.16
CA ALA A 374 -7.26 0.09 0.40
C ALA A 374 -6.84 0.44 1.84
N GLY A 375 -7.18 -0.40 2.82
CA GLY A 375 -6.79 -0.24 4.22
C GLY A 375 -5.34 -0.62 4.54
N LEU A 376 -4.68 -1.48 3.77
CA LEU A 376 -3.34 -2.04 4.08
C LEU A 376 -2.27 -0.96 4.24
N PHE A 377 -2.42 0.16 3.53
CA PHE A 377 -1.46 1.27 3.49
C PHE A 377 -1.93 2.51 4.26
N THR A 378 -2.92 2.35 5.15
CA THR A 378 -3.47 3.44 5.97
C THR A 378 -2.99 3.37 7.41
N VAL A 379 -3.18 4.46 8.18
CA VAL A 379 -2.84 4.49 9.61
C VAL A 379 -3.87 3.66 10.40
N PRO A 380 -3.45 2.73 11.29
CA PRO A 380 -4.35 1.78 11.94
C PRO A 380 -5.16 2.41 13.09
N VAL A 381 -6.09 3.32 12.76
CA VAL A 381 -6.93 4.05 13.73
C VAL A 381 -8.37 3.53 13.71
N GLU A 382 -8.60 2.32 14.21
CA GLU A 382 -9.96 1.74 14.28
C GLU A 382 -10.73 2.15 15.54
N LYS A 383 -10.04 2.23 16.70
CA LYS A 383 -10.69 2.30 18.02
C LYS A 383 -11.42 3.62 18.32
N SER A 384 -11.04 4.70 17.64
CA SER A 384 -11.56 6.04 17.94
C SER A 384 -12.69 6.48 17.01
N PHE A 385 -12.77 5.91 15.80
CA PHE A 385 -13.65 6.43 14.74
C PHE A 385 -14.32 5.34 13.89
N GLY A 386 -14.01 4.05 14.11
CA GLY A 386 -14.62 2.94 13.40
C GLY A 386 -14.64 3.15 11.88
N LYS A 387 -15.82 2.97 11.27
CA LYS A 387 -16.06 3.08 9.81
C LYS A 387 -15.82 4.47 9.22
N LEU A 388 -15.66 5.51 10.05
CA LEU A 388 -15.35 6.85 9.56
C LEU A 388 -13.90 6.94 9.03
N THR A 389 -13.05 5.97 9.39
CA THR A 389 -11.68 5.90 8.87
C THR A 389 -11.58 4.86 7.75
N PRO A 390 -10.71 5.08 6.74
CA PRO A 390 -10.40 4.06 5.73
C PRO A 390 -9.96 2.73 6.36
N PHE A 391 -9.14 2.78 7.41
CA PHE A 391 -8.71 1.56 8.10
C PHE A 391 -9.86 0.82 8.78
N GLY A 392 -10.77 1.54 9.47
CA GLY A 392 -11.90 0.90 10.13
C GLY A 392 -12.93 0.32 9.15
N ARG A 393 -13.09 0.91 7.96
CA ARG A 393 -13.87 0.28 6.87
C ARG A 393 -13.21 -1.00 6.38
N ALA A 394 -11.89 -0.98 6.15
CA ALA A 394 -11.13 -2.17 5.77
C ALA A 394 -11.22 -3.29 6.81
N VAL A 395 -11.21 -2.96 8.11
CA VAL A 395 -11.40 -3.95 9.18
C VAL A 395 -12.80 -4.57 9.15
N GLN A 396 -13.84 -3.78 8.84
CA GLN A 396 -15.18 -4.31 8.66
C GLN A 396 -15.27 -5.18 7.40
N ALA A 397 -14.68 -4.75 6.29
CA ALA A 397 -14.64 -5.51 5.06
C ALA A 397 -13.90 -6.84 5.25
N LYS A 398 -12.79 -6.86 6.00
CA LYS A 398 -12.11 -8.09 6.43
C LYS A 398 -13.08 -9.04 7.13
N ARG A 399 -13.85 -8.55 8.11
CA ARG A 399 -14.81 -9.39 8.84
C ARG A 399 -15.86 -10.00 7.90
N GLN A 400 -16.42 -9.20 7.00
CA GLN A 400 -17.39 -9.68 6.02
C GLN A 400 -16.77 -10.67 5.02
N ALA A 401 -15.51 -10.46 4.64
CA ALA A 401 -14.77 -11.38 3.79
C ALA A 401 -14.52 -12.71 4.51
N SER A 402 -14.13 -12.69 5.79
CA SER A 402 -13.98 -13.88 6.62
C SER A 402 -15.28 -14.70 6.69
N GLU A 403 -16.42 -14.04 6.95
CA GLU A 403 -17.74 -14.70 6.99
C GLU A 403 -18.07 -15.34 5.63
N LEU A 404 -17.81 -14.64 4.51
CA LEU A 404 -18.01 -15.17 3.16
C LEU A 404 -17.08 -16.36 2.86
N ILE A 405 -15.83 -16.30 3.31
CA ILE A 405 -14.85 -17.39 3.13
C ILE A 405 -15.32 -18.65 3.88
N ASP A 406 -15.88 -18.51 5.08
CA ASP A 406 -16.43 -19.64 5.83
C ASP A 406 -17.59 -20.30 5.06
N GLU A 407 -18.52 -19.50 4.51
CA GLU A 407 -19.61 -20.00 3.65
C GLU A 407 -19.06 -20.78 2.44
N MET A 408 -18.01 -20.26 1.81
CA MET A 408 -17.36 -20.88 0.65
C MET A 408 -16.62 -22.16 1.02
N MET A 409 -16.00 -22.22 2.20
CA MET A 409 -15.37 -23.44 2.71
C MET A 409 -16.39 -24.55 2.96
N ASP A 410 -17.52 -24.23 3.58
CA ASP A 410 -18.60 -25.21 3.83
C ASP A 410 -19.21 -25.72 2.53
N GLU A 411 -19.36 -24.84 1.54
CA GLU A 411 -19.79 -25.20 0.20
C GLU A 411 -18.77 -26.10 -0.53
N ALA A 412 -17.47 -25.79 -0.44
CA ALA A 412 -16.40 -26.62 -0.99
C ALA A 412 -16.40 -28.03 -0.39
N ARG A 413 -16.53 -28.13 0.94
CA ARG A 413 -16.64 -29.41 1.67
C ARG A 413 -17.87 -30.20 1.25
N ARG A 414 -19.03 -29.54 1.09
CA ARG A 414 -20.26 -30.19 0.61
C ARG A 414 -20.10 -30.76 -0.80
N ARG A 415 -19.45 -30.03 -1.71
CA ARG A 415 -19.15 -30.53 -3.06
C ARG A 415 -18.23 -31.75 -3.04
N GLN A 416 -17.19 -31.73 -2.20
CA GLN A 416 -16.27 -32.87 -2.05
C GLN A 416 -16.99 -34.10 -1.46
N ALA A 417 -17.83 -33.92 -0.44
CA ALA A 417 -18.60 -35.01 0.16
C ALA A 417 -19.64 -35.61 -0.80
N GLY A 418 -20.31 -34.78 -1.60
CA GLY A 418 -21.26 -35.23 -2.62
C GLY A 418 -20.60 -36.01 -3.78
N ALA A 419 -19.34 -35.70 -4.11
CA ALA A 419 -18.57 -36.43 -5.12
C ALA A 419 -18.05 -37.80 -4.64
N GLY A 420 -17.98 -38.04 -3.33
CA GLY A 420 -17.54 -39.31 -2.73
C GLY A 420 -18.67 -40.29 -2.38
N ALA A 421 -19.94 -39.96 -2.67
CA ALA A 421 -21.11 -40.71 -2.23
C ALA A 421 -21.75 -41.62 -3.30
N GLU A 422 -21.26 -41.61 -4.54
CA GLU A 422 -21.70 -42.54 -5.59
C GLU A 422 -20.50 -43.28 -6.17
N ASP A 423 -20.72 -44.59 -6.42
CA ASP A 423 -19.86 -45.68 -6.89
C ASP A 423 -18.96 -45.32 -8.10
N SER A 424 -18.07 -44.36 -7.92
CA SER A 424 -17.20 -43.84 -8.97
C SER A 424 -15.88 -44.62 -8.97
N ASP A 425 -15.69 -45.38 -10.05
CA ASP A 425 -14.41 -45.94 -10.48
C ASP A 425 -13.28 -44.92 -10.25
N PRO A 426 -12.14 -45.29 -9.60
CA PRO A 426 -10.99 -44.42 -9.44
C PRO A 426 -10.47 -43.80 -10.74
N SER A 427 -10.83 -44.38 -11.90
CA SER A 427 -10.54 -43.84 -13.24
C SER A 427 -11.48 -42.70 -13.69
N GLN A 428 -12.58 -42.46 -12.96
CA GLN A 428 -13.62 -41.44 -13.20
C GLN A 428 -13.64 -40.32 -12.16
N GLN A 429 -12.65 -40.23 -11.26
CA GLN A 429 -12.35 -38.96 -10.61
C GLN A 429 -11.97 -37.96 -11.71
N GLY A 430 -12.95 -37.17 -12.16
CA GLY A 430 -12.70 -36.03 -13.02
C GLY A 430 -11.57 -35.20 -12.41
N PRO A 431 -10.70 -34.59 -13.23
CA PRO A 431 -9.53 -33.88 -12.72
C PRO A 431 -9.97 -32.95 -11.59
N GLU A 432 -9.28 -33.01 -10.44
CA GLU A 432 -9.40 -32.00 -9.37
C GLU A 432 -9.58 -30.63 -10.03
N ALA A 433 -10.60 -29.87 -9.61
CA ALA A 433 -10.87 -28.57 -10.19
C ALA A 433 -9.56 -27.77 -10.27
N PRO A 434 -9.13 -27.37 -11.49
CA PRO A 434 -7.84 -26.73 -11.71
C PRO A 434 -7.58 -25.58 -10.75
N GLY A 435 -6.50 -25.66 -9.99
CA GLY A 435 -6.06 -24.55 -9.14
C GLY A 435 -7.07 -24.12 -8.09
N ASP A 436 -7.78 -25.03 -7.42
CA ASP A 436 -8.66 -24.66 -6.31
C ASP A 436 -7.90 -24.61 -4.97
N VAL A 437 -7.23 -23.48 -4.68
CA VAL A 437 -6.52 -23.28 -3.41
C VAL A 437 -7.48 -23.44 -2.22
N LEU A 438 -8.70 -22.92 -2.30
CA LEU A 438 -9.67 -23.00 -1.21
C LEU A 438 -10.07 -24.44 -0.90
N ALA A 439 -10.33 -25.26 -1.92
CA ALA A 439 -10.62 -26.68 -1.75
C ALA A 439 -9.46 -27.41 -1.06
N ARG A 440 -8.21 -27.11 -1.41
CA ARG A 440 -7.02 -27.72 -0.75
C ARG A 440 -6.82 -27.24 0.68
N LEU A 441 -7.16 -25.99 0.98
CA LEU A 441 -7.15 -25.47 2.34
C LEU A 441 -8.24 -26.13 3.20
N ALA A 442 -9.37 -26.49 2.59
CA ALA A 442 -10.49 -27.18 3.23
C ALA A 442 -10.29 -28.70 3.41
N GLN A 443 -9.35 -29.31 2.68
CA GLN A 443 -9.02 -30.73 2.79
C GLN A 443 -8.26 -31.04 4.09
N ASP A 444 -8.79 -31.98 4.87
CA ASP A 444 -8.14 -32.60 6.01
C ASP A 444 -7.37 -33.85 5.53
N THR A 445 -6.13 -33.63 5.09
CA THR A 445 -5.33 -34.69 4.46
C THR A 445 -4.81 -35.74 5.44
N GLN A 446 -4.53 -35.37 6.70
CA GLN A 446 -4.05 -36.23 7.79
C GLN A 446 -4.40 -35.65 9.18
N GLU A 447 -4.42 -36.49 10.23
CA GLU A 447 -4.54 -36.03 11.63
C GLU A 447 -3.42 -35.02 11.97
N GLY A 448 -3.80 -33.82 12.41
CA GLY A 448 -2.87 -32.73 12.73
C GLY A 448 -2.54 -31.76 11.58
N GLU A 449 -2.93 -32.08 10.34
CA GLU A 449 -2.71 -31.22 9.17
C GLU A 449 -3.86 -30.25 8.86
N ALA A 450 -5.01 -30.40 9.53
CA ALA A 450 -6.14 -29.50 9.41
C ALA A 450 -5.74 -28.05 9.75
N LEU A 451 -6.26 -27.09 8.97
CA LEU A 451 -6.14 -25.67 9.27
C LEU A 451 -7.35 -25.21 10.06
N SER A 452 -7.12 -24.34 11.03
CA SER A 452 -8.20 -23.60 11.68
C SER A 452 -8.90 -22.68 10.68
N PRO A 453 -10.18 -22.33 10.91
CA PRO A 453 -10.89 -21.38 10.05
C PRO A 453 -10.13 -20.05 9.88
N ALA A 454 -9.54 -19.53 10.97
CA ALA A 454 -8.74 -18.30 10.93
C ALA A 454 -7.50 -18.42 10.03
N GLU A 455 -6.82 -19.58 10.04
CA GLU A 455 -5.67 -19.83 9.15
C GLU A 455 -6.10 -19.88 7.68
N VAL A 456 -7.26 -20.47 7.36
CA VAL A 456 -7.80 -20.49 5.99
C VAL A 456 -8.19 -19.08 5.55
N GLN A 457 -8.94 -18.35 6.37
CA GLN A 457 -9.35 -16.97 6.08
C GLN A 457 -8.14 -16.05 5.83
N ASP A 458 -7.16 -16.05 6.73
CA ASP A 458 -5.95 -15.23 6.59
C ASP A 458 -5.16 -15.64 5.33
N THR A 459 -5.15 -16.93 4.98
CA THR A 459 -4.50 -17.43 3.74
C THR A 459 -5.21 -16.95 2.49
N VAL A 460 -6.54 -17.04 2.43
CA VAL A 460 -7.35 -16.60 1.28
C VAL A 460 -7.22 -15.08 1.09
N LEU A 461 -7.27 -14.31 2.17
CA LEU A 461 -7.03 -12.85 2.13
C LEU A 461 -5.62 -12.53 1.62
N THR A 462 -4.61 -13.28 2.08
CA THR A 462 -3.21 -13.11 1.65
C THR A 462 -3.03 -13.42 0.16
N VAL A 463 -3.57 -14.54 -0.33
CA VAL A 463 -3.47 -14.93 -1.74
C VAL A 463 -4.27 -13.97 -2.63
N GLY A 464 -5.47 -13.57 -2.22
CA GLY A 464 -6.29 -12.60 -2.93
C GLY A 464 -5.60 -11.23 -3.08
N PHE A 465 -5.00 -10.73 -2.00
CA PHE A 465 -4.17 -9.51 -2.06
C PHE A 465 -2.98 -9.67 -3.02
N ALA A 466 -2.21 -10.76 -2.88
CA ALA A 466 -1.00 -10.97 -3.67
C ALA A 466 -1.29 -11.08 -5.17
N GLY A 467 -2.33 -11.83 -5.55
CA GLY A 467 -2.75 -12.04 -6.93
C GLY A 467 -3.34 -10.80 -7.59
N LYS A 468 -4.00 -9.91 -6.83
CA LYS A 468 -4.60 -8.69 -7.38
C LYS A 468 -3.57 -7.62 -7.74
N VAL A 469 -2.57 -7.38 -6.88
CA VAL A 469 -1.78 -6.13 -6.96
C VAL A 469 -0.47 -6.28 -7.74
N THR A 470 0.16 -7.45 -7.72
CA THR A 470 1.56 -7.60 -8.16
C THR A 470 1.71 -7.70 -9.68
N ALA A 471 1.10 -8.71 -10.31
CA ALA A 471 1.14 -8.86 -11.77
C ALA A 471 0.47 -7.69 -12.50
N ALA A 472 -0.59 -7.12 -11.90
CA ALA A 472 -1.27 -5.94 -12.43
C ALA A 472 -0.38 -4.69 -12.49
N ALA A 473 0.62 -4.61 -11.62
CA ALA A 473 1.63 -3.55 -11.66
C ALA A 473 2.76 -3.87 -12.67
N ALA A 474 3.04 -5.15 -12.93
CA ALA A 474 4.08 -5.58 -13.87
C ALA A 474 3.68 -5.41 -15.34
N LEU A 475 2.43 -5.76 -15.68
CA LEU A 475 1.92 -5.74 -17.05
C LEU A 475 2.03 -4.35 -17.72
N PRO A 476 1.57 -3.24 -17.09
CA PRO A 476 1.66 -1.92 -17.69
C PRO A 476 3.10 -1.47 -17.96
N VAL A 477 4.04 -1.82 -17.08
CA VAL A 477 5.47 -1.57 -17.31
C VAL A 477 5.94 -2.30 -18.57
N ALA A 478 5.62 -3.59 -18.71
CA ALA A 478 6.01 -4.37 -19.87
C ALA A 478 5.40 -3.81 -21.17
N VAL A 479 4.14 -3.37 -21.15
CA VAL A 479 3.49 -2.72 -22.31
C VAL A 479 4.15 -1.39 -22.66
N ALA A 480 4.50 -0.56 -21.69
CA ALA A 480 5.24 0.68 -21.93
C ALA A 480 6.63 0.42 -22.53
N GLU A 481 7.38 -0.59 -22.02
CA GLU A 481 8.66 -0.95 -22.62
C GLU A 481 8.51 -1.55 -24.04
N LEU A 482 7.43 -2.29 -24.32
CA LEU A 482 7.11 -2.75 -25.68
C LEU A 482 6.77 -1.57 -26.59
N ALA A 483 6.12 -0.54 -26.05
CA ALA A 483 5.75 0.64 -26.82
C ALA A 483 6.97 1.30 -27.46
N ARG A 484 8.09 1.32 -26.74
CA ARG A 484 9.37 1.91 -27.18
C ARG A 484 10.21 0.98 -28.09
N ARG A 485 9.80 -0.29 -28.28
CA ARG A 485 10.63 -1.33 -28.92
C ARG A 485 9.83 -2.15 -29.95
N PRO A 486 9.57 -1.59 -31.14
CA PRO A 486 8.76 -2.25 -32.18
C PRO A 486 9.31 -3.64 -32.59
N LEU A 487 10.63 -3.81 -32.68
CA LEU A 487 11.24 -5.12 -33.00
C LEU A 487 10.86 -6.21 -32.00
N TRP A 488 10.72 -5.86 -30.72
CA TRP A 488 10.26 -6.79 -29.70
C TRP A 488 8.78 -7.11 -29.83
N ARG A 489 7.94 -6.15 -30.26
CA ARG A 489 6.53 -6.42 -30.55
C ARG A 489 6.38 -7.47 -31.66
N GLU A 490 7.17 -7.36 -32.73
CA GLU A 490 7.21 -8.36 -33.81
C GLU A 490 7.72 -9.72 -33.32
N ALA A 491 8.79 -9.73 -32.52
CA ALA A 491 9.33 -10.95 -31.94
C ALA A 491 8.31 -11.68 -31.05
N LEU A 492 7.58 -10.95 -30.20
CA LEU A 492 6.51 -11.50 -29.35
C LEU A 492 5.30 -11.99 -30.17
N ALA A 493 4.92 -11.28 -31.24
CA ALA A 493 3.86 -11.72 -32.14
C ALA A 493 4.22 -13.01 -32.89
N LYS A 494 5.48 -13.15 -33.32
CA LYS A 494 6.00 -14.39 -33.90
C LYS A 494 6.05 -15.51 -32.86
N ASP A 495 6.55 -15.18 -31.67
CA ASP A 495 6.62 -16.10 -30.55
C ASP A 495 5.23 -16.69 -30.23
N ALA A 496 4.18 -15.86 -30.22
CA ALA A 496 2.80 -16.28 -30.01
C ALA A 496 2.28 -17.30 -31.05
N LYS A 497 2.72 -17.18 -32.32
CA LYS A 497 2.37 -18.14 -33.38
C LYS A 497 3.09 -19.46 -33.17
N ASP A 498 4.37 -19.39 -32.84
CA ASP A 498 5.25 -20.55 -32.65
C ASP A 498 4.97 -21.30 -31.33
N ALA A 499 4.36 -20.64 -30.34
CA ALA A 499 4.08 -21.25 -29.03
C ALA A 499 2.88 -22.17 -29.01
N GLN A 500 2.04 -22.16 -30.05
CA GLN A 500 0.68 -22.72 -30.02
C GLN A 500 0.05 -22.40 -28.67
N LEU A 501 -0.27 -21.14 -28.33
CA LEU A 501 -0.77 -20.75 -27.00
C LEU A 501 -1.66 -21.86 -26.36
N GLY A 502 -1.10 -22.67 -25.43
CA GLY A 502 -1.73 -23.93 -24.96
C GLY A 502 -1.04 -25.25 -25.33
N GLY A 503 0.08 -25.26 -26.05
CA GLY A 503 0.84 -26.43 -26.52
C GLY A 503 1.63 -27.16 -25.43
N GLY A 504 1.19 -27.07 -24.17
CA GLY A 504 1.86 -27.63 -23.01
C GLY A 504 2.94 -26.72 -22.42
N PHE A 505 3.47 -27.12 -21.26
CA PHE A 505 4.26 -26.24 -20.41
C PHE A 505 5.65 -25.88 -20.95
N GLU A 506 6.20 -26.69 -21.84
CA GLU A 506 7.45 -26.36 -22.51
C GLU A 506 7.38 -25.03 -23.28
N SER A 507 6.17 -24.62 -23.72
CA SER A 507 5.94 -23.33 -24.35
C SER A 507 6.03 -22.14 -23.38
N ILE A 508 5.85 -22.39 -22.07
CA ILE A 508 5.73 -21.36 -21.01
C ILE A 508 7.06 -21.12 -20.29
N GLU A 509 7.92 -22.14 -20.12
CA GLU A 509 9.16 -22.03 -19.34
C GLU A 509 10.44 -21.88 -20.18
N LYS A 510 10.44 -22.30 -21.45
CA LYS A 510 11.59 -22.07 -22.33
C LYS A 510 11.86 -20.57 -22.39
N ALA A 511 13.14 -20.19 -22.46
CA ALA A 511 13.57 -18.79 -22.57
C ALA A 511 13.23 -18.19 -23.96
N ARG A 512 11.94 -18.15 -24.27
CA ARG A 512 11.36 -17.58 -25.47
C ARG A 512 11.38 -16.06 -25.40
N PRO A 513 11.31 -15.36 -26.54
CA PRO A 513 11.33 -13.90 -26.59
C PRO A 513 10.39 -13.22 -25.59
N THR A 514 9.16 -13.74 -25.42
CA THR A 514 8.20 -13.16 -24.47
C THR A 514 8.68 -13.25 -23.02
N LEU A 515 9.16 -14.42 -22.59
CA LEU A 515 9.63 -14.62 -21.21
C LEU A 515 10.89 -13.80 -20.92
N GLN A 516 11.81 -13.73 -21.88
CA GLN A 516 12.99 -12.87 -21.82
C GLN A 516 12.60 -11.40 -21.61
N PHE A 517 11.64 -10.92 -22.41
CA PHE A 517 11.14 -9.54 -22.33
C PHE A 517 10.50 -9.23 -20.98
N ILE A 518 9.67 -10.14 -20.45
CA ILE A 518 9.04 -10.00 -19.13
C ILE A 518 10.11 -9.91 -18.04
N ARG A 519 11.10 -10.81 -18.06
CA ARG A 519 12.18 -10.82 -17.06
C ARG A 519 12.95 -9.51 -17.07
N GLU A 520 13.24 -8.95 -18.24
CA GLU A 520 13.95 -7.67 -18.37
C GLU A 520 13.10 -6.48 -17.93
N SER A 521 11.79 -6.51 -18.21
CA SER A 521 10.85 -5.49 -17.73
C SER A 521 10.79 -5.47 -16.20
N MET A 522 10.68 -6.66 -15.58
CA MET A 522 10.70 -6.79 -14.12
C MET A 522 12.07 -6.43 -13.51
N ARG A 523 13.17 -6.60 -14.26
CA ARG A 523 14.52 -6.17 -13.83
C ARG A 523 14.62 -4.66 -13.68
N LEU A 524 13.98 -3.91 -14.60
CA LEU A 524 14.01 -2.46 -14.57
C LEU A 524 13.01 -1.84 -13.60
N ALA A 525 11.83 -2.44 -13.46
CA ALA A 525 10.79 -1.97 -12.56
C ALA A 525 10.07 -3.16 -11.90
N PRO A 526 10.70 -3.76 -10.87
CA PRO A 526 10.10 -4.87 -10.15
C PRO A 526 8.84 -4.41 -9.40
N PRO A 527 7.73 -5.18 -9.44
CA PRO A 527 6.51 -4.87 -8.67
C PRO A 527 6.73 -4.81 -7.15
N ALA A 528 7.81 -5.44 -6.67
CA ALA A 528 8.30 -5.31 -5.31
C ALA A 528 9.79 -4.98 -5.37
N ALA A 529 10.17 -3.72 -5.13
CA ALA A 529 11.56 -3.28 -5.21
C ALA A 529 12.41 -3.70 -4.00
N ALA A 530 11.78 -3.95 -2.85
CA ALA A 530 12.46 -4.39 -1.64
C ALA A 530 11.52 -5.17 -0.72
N PHE A 531 12.09 -5.99 0.17
CA PHE A 531 11.38 -6.62 1.27
C PHE A 531 12.11 -6.36 2.60
N TYR A 532 11.36 -6.40 3.69
CA TYR A 532 11.89 -6.07 5.01
C TYR A 532 12.04 -7.30 5.89
N ARG A 533 13.16 -7.34 6.63
CA ARG A 533 13.51 -8.36 7.61
C ARG A 533 13.97 -7.72 8.91
N ALA A 534 13.88 -8.45 10.01
CA ALA A 534 14.63 -8.17 11.22
C ALA A 534 15.10 -9.47 11.86
N SER A 535 16.10 -9.38 12.73
CA SER A 535 16.55 -10.49 13.56
C SER A 535 16.55 -10.08 15.03
N GLU A 536 16.43 -11.06 15.92
CA GLU A 536 16.71 -10.89 17.35
C GLU A 536 18.21 -11.05 17.66
N ASP A 537 18.97 -11.59 16.70
CA ASP A 537 20.42 -11.69 16.74
C ASP A 537 21.09 -10.49 16.02
N TRP A 538 22.39 -10.31 16.25
CA TRP A 538 23.21 -9.47 15.38
C TRP A 538 23.33 -10.09 13.99
N ILE A 539 23.25 -9.26 12.95
CA ILE A 539 23.50 -9.67 11.56
C ILE A 539 24.85 -9.13 11.16
N GLU A 540 25.84 -10.01 10.97
CA GLU A 540 27.18 -9.63 10.53
C GLU A 540 27.21 -9.54 9.00
N LEU A 541 27.65 -8.41 8.45
CA LEU A 541 27.72 -8.12 7.00
C LEU A 541 29.18 -8.02 6.52
N GLY A 542 30.07 -8.77 7.16
CA GLY A 542 31.51 -8.76 6.85
C GLY A 542 32.15 -7.39 7.06
N GLU A 543 32.87 -6.90 6.05
CA GLU A 543 33.54 -5.60 6.08
C GLU A 543 32.58 -4.41 6.08
N HIS A 544 31.30 -4.64 5.75
CA HIS A 544 30.28 -3.60 5.71
C HIS A 544 29.65 -3.30 7.07
N GLY A 545 30.09 -3.99 8.14
CA GLY A 545 29.61 -3.79 9.51
C GLY A 545 28.57 -4.82 9.94
N ALA A 546 27.70 -4.43 10.86
CA ALA A 546 26.72 -5.30 11.49
C ALA A 546 25.41 -4.57 11.82
N VAL A 547 24.30 -5.29 11.74
CA VAL A 547 22.96 -4.80 12.09
C VAL A 547 22.62 -5.24 13.52
N PRO A 548 22.25 -4.32 14.43
CA PRO A 548 21.85 -4.66 15.78
C PRO A 548 20.49 -5.38 15.81
N PRO A 549 20.24 -6.21 16.84
CA PRO A 549 18.94 -6.82 17.08
C PRO A 549 17.77 -5.84 16.96
N GLY A 550 16.71 -6.28 16.28
CA GLY A 550 15.46 -5.56 16.11
C GLY A 550 15.48 -4.43 15.08
N MET A 551 16.65 -4.02 14.56
CA MET A 551 16.71 -2.98 13.52
C MET A 551 16.20 -3.53 12.18
N PRO A 552 15.22 -2.87 11.53
CA PRO A 552 14.73 -3.32 10.23
C PRO A 552 15.82 -3.27 9.15
N VAL A 553 15.89 -4.31 8.35
CA VAL A 553 16.72 -4.41 7.15
C VAL A 553 15.82 -4.40 5.92
N ALA A 554 16.05 -3.47 5.01
CA ALA A 554 15.44 -3.42 3.69
C ALA A 554 16.37 -4.12 2.70
N VAL A 555 15.99 -5.33 2.28
CA VAL A 555 16.71 -6.07 1.24
C VAL A 555 16.22 -5.57 -0.11
N CYS A 556 17.10 -4.91 -0.84
CA CYS A 556 16.79 -4.23 -2.08
C CYS A 556 16.98 -5.19 -3.25
N MET A 557 15.88 -5.53 -3.92
CA MET A 557 15.87 -6.37 -5.13
C MET A 557 16.10 -5.54 -6.40
N ASP A 558 15.92 -4.22 -6.29
CA ASP A 558 16.17 -3.24 -7.35
C ASP A 558 17.67 -2.95 -7.57
N TYR A 559 18.51 -3.98 -7.43
CA TYR A 559 19.94 -3.89 -7.62
C TYR A 559 20.27 -4.06 -9.11
N PRO A 560 21.06 -3.16 -9.74
CA PRO A 560 21.68 -3.43 -11.03
C PRO A 560 22.62 -4.62 -10.86
N GLY A 561 22.09 -5.81 -11.17
CA GLY A 561 22.55 -7.14 -10.77
C GLY A 561 24.05 -7.35 -10.57
N ALA A 562 24.38 -8.13 -9.53
CA ALA A 562 25.71 -8.72 -9.42
C ALA A 562 25.87 -9.65 -10.62
N GLY A 563 26.91 -9.40 -11.43
CA GLY A 563 27.13 -10.08 -12.69
C GLY A 563 26.55 -9.38 -13.93
N LEU A 564 26.05 -8.14 -13.82
CA LEU A 564 25.64 -7.29 -14.96
C LEU A 564 26.60 -6.13 -15.24
N ASP A 565 27.86 -6.27 -14.84
CA ASP A 565 28.90 -5.23 -14.90
C ASP A 565 28.90 -4.51 -16.26
N GLY A 566 28.61 -3.21 -16.24
CA GLY A 566 28.63 -2.34 -17.42
C GLY A 566 27.35 -2.30 -18.28
N GLU A 567 26.46 -3.29 -18.21
CA GLU A 567 25.24 -3.36 -19.05
C GLU A 567 23.93 -3.15 -18.26
N ALA A 568 24.00 -2.94 -16.94
CA ALA A 568 22.80 -2.95 -16.09
C ALA A 568 21.77 -1.84 -16.39
N ALA A 569 22.19 -0.74 -17.04
CA ALA A 569 21.28 0.33 -17.45
C ALA A 569 20.55 0.03 -18.77
N GLU A 570 21.06 -0.89 -19.59
CA GLU A 570 20.48 -1.22 -20.90
C GLU A 570 19.34 -2.23 -20.76
N PHE A 571 18.26 -2.02 -21.52
CA PHE A 571 17.18 -2.99 -21.66
C PHE A 571 17.58 -4.03 -22.72
N LYS A 572 18.05 -5.20 -22.29
CA LYS A 572 18.55 -6.26 -23.17
C LYS A 572 17.93 -7.61 -22.79
N PRO A 573 16.72 -7.92 -23.27
CA PRO A 573 16.02 -9.13 -22.84
C PRO A 573 16.73 -10.44 -23.18
N GLU A 574 17.54 -10.47 -24.24
CA GLU A 574 18.29 -11.64 -24.70
C GLU A 574 19.26 -12.17 -23.64
N ARG A 575 19.61 -11.36 -22.62
CA ARG A 575 20.44 -11.80 -21.48
C ARG A 575 19.77 -12.90 -20.67
N TRP A 576 18.44 -12.99 -20.70
CA TRP A 576 17.67 -13.93 -19.90
C TRP A 576 17.59 -15.32 -20.53
N THR A 577 18.76 -15.92 -20.77
CA THR A 577 18.85 -17.36 -21.04
C THR A 577 18.34 -18.15 -19.83
N GLU A 578 17.98 -19.42 -20.02
CA GLU A 578 17.54 -20.25 -18.89
C GLU A 578 18.60 -20.34 -17.79
N GLU A 579 19.87 -20.49 -18.16
CA GLU A 579 20.98 -20.56 -17.20
C GLU A 579 21.13 -19.26 -16.43
N PHE A 580 21.11 -18.12 -17.14
CA PHE A 580 21.25 -16.80 -16.52
C PHE A 580 20.07 -16.49 -15.59
N ALA A 581 18.85 -16.79 -16.02
CA ALA A 581 17.65 -16.59 -15.22
C ALA A 581 17.66 -17.41 -13.93
N ARG A 582 18.09 -18.68 -13.96
CA ARG A 582 18.19 -19.52 -12.75
C ARG A 582 19.09 -18.91 -11.67
N LYS A 583 20.11 -18.16 -12.08
CA LYS A 583 21.10 -17.56 -11.18
C LYS A 583 20.72 -16.13 -10.75
N HIS A 584 20.17 -15.33 -11.66
CA HIS A 584 20.05 -13.88 -11.46
C HIS A 584 18.61 -13.35 -11.44
N PHE A 585 17.60 -14.17 -11.75
CA PHE A 585 16.20 -13.74 -11.75
C PHE A 585 15.58 -13.84 -10.35
N ILE A 586 15.85 -12.83 -9.52
CA ILE A 586 15.52 -12.82 -8.09
C ILE A 586 14.19 -12.12 -7.75
N TYR A 587 13.48 -11.55 -8.74
CA TYR A 587 12.33 -10.65 -8.54
C TYR A 587 11.06 -11.32 -7.98
N PHE A 588 11.14 -12.62 -7.69
CA PHE A 588 10.15 -13.40 -6.93
C PHE A 588 10.66 -13.80 -5.53
N GLY A 589 11.68 -13.13 -5.00
CA GLY A 589 12.29 -13.39 -3.69
C GLY A 589 13.47 -14.36 -3.71
N GLY A 590 13.91 -14.81 -4.89
CA GLY A 590 14.99 -15.79 -5.12
C GLY A 590 14.84 -17.09 -4.33
N ALA A 591 15.94 -17.77 -4.02
CA ALA A 591 15.94 -19.11 -3.40
C ALA A 591 15.75 -19.09 -1.87
N THR A 592 14.64 -18.49 -1.42
CA THR A 592 14.31 -18.24 -0.01
C THR A 592 13.03 -18.97 0.43
N PRO A 593 12.83 -19.20 1.74
CA PRO A 593 11.57 -19.74 2.26
C PRO A 593 10.33 -18.93 1.86
N HIS A 594 10.47 -17.61 1.71
CA HIS A 594 9.41 -16.69 1.30
C HIS A 594 9.37 -16.42 -0.21
N SER A 595 10.02 -17.25 -1.03
CA SER A 595 9.91 -17.18 -2.49
C SER A 595 8.44 -17.19 -2.94
N CYS A 596 8.09 -16.42 -3.97
CA CYS A 596 6.70 -16.28 -4.40
C CYS A 596 6.12 -17.63 -4.85
N PRO A 597 5.03 -18.13 -4.22
CA PRO A 597 4.39 -19.38 -4.67
C PRO A 597 3.64 -19.21 -5.99
N GLY A 598 3.27 -17.99 -6.38
CA GLY A 598 2.56 -17.67 -7.62
C GLY A 598 3.46 -17.25 -8.78
N ASN A 599 4.77 -17.48 -8.71
CA ASN A 599 5.71 -17.03 -9.74
C ASN A 599 5.37 -17.56 -11.15
N LYS A 600 5.01 -18.84 -11.26
CA LYS A 600 4.63 -19.48 -12.52
C LYS A 600 3.31 -18.93 -13.06
N LEU A 601 2.33 -18.67 -12.18
CA LEU A 601 1.05 -18.09 -12.56
C LEU A 601 1.23 -16.67 -13.12
N ALA A 602 1.97 -15.82 -12.40
CA ALA A 602 2.24 -14.45 -12.83
C ALA A 602 2.98 -14.40 -14.19
N LEU A 603 4.00 -15.23 -14.37
CA LEU A 603 4.71 -15.31 -15.65
C LEU A 603 3.82 -15.86 -16.77
N LEU A 604 2.92 -16.80 -16.47
CA LEU A 604 1.99 -17.38 -17.45
C LEU A 604 0.98 -16.35 -17.95
N GLU A 605 0.27 -15.67 -17.05
CA GLU A 605 -0.74 -14.68 -17.43
C GLU A 605 -0.10 -13.48 -18.17
N MET A 606 1.10 -13.06 -17.74
CA MET A 606 1.84 -12.00 -18.43
C MET A 606 2.23 -12.42 -19.85
N GLN A 607 2.71 -13.66 -20.04
CA GLN A 607 3.07 -14.17 -21.36
C GLN A 607 1.86 -14.22 -22.29
N ILE A 608 0.75 -14.82 -21.84
CA ILE A 608 -0.48 -14.94 -22.63
C ILE A 608 -1.00 -13.56 -23.03
N PHE A 609 -1.07 -12.62 -22.09
CA PHE A 609 -1.56 -11.27 -22.36
C PHE A 609 -0.69 -10.55 -23.42
N LEU A 610 0.63 -10.52 -23.22
CA LEU A 610 1.54 -9.80 -24.13
C LEU A 610 1.59 -10.44 -25.52
N GLN A 611 1.55 -11.78 -25.59
CA GLN A 611 1.50 -12.53 -26.85
C GLN A 611 0.23 -12.22 -27.63
N MET A 612 -0.93 -12.23 -26.98
CA MET A 612 -2.21 -11.90 -27.61
C MET A 612 -2.28 -10.44 -28.05
N LEU A 613 -1.84 -9.51 -27.19
CA LEU A 613 -1.75 -8.08 -27.53
C LEU A 613 -0.90 -7.87 -28.79
N CYS A 614 0.31 -8.44 -28.84
CA CYS A 614 1.22 -8.26 -29.98
C CYS A 614 0.73 -8.98 -31.25
N ARG A 615 0.10 -10.14 -31.12
CA ARG A 615 -0.38 -10.95 -32.26
C ARG A 615 -1.63 -10.37 -32.91
N ASP A 616 -2.62 -9.98 -32.09
CA ASP A 616 -4.00 -9.74 -32.55
C ASP A 616 -4.39 -8.26 -32.57
N TYR A 617 -3.59 -7.37 -31.97
CA TYR A 617 -3.92 -5.96 -31.84
C TYR A 617 -2.76 -5.04 -32.24
N ASP A 618 -3.11 -3.89 -32.80
CA ASP A 618 -2.25 -2.73 -32.92
C ASP A 618 -2.49 -1.80 -31.72
N PHE A 619 -1.41 -1.22 -31.19
CA PHE A 619 -1.53 -0.31 -30.06
C PHE A 619 -0.49 0.81 -30.06
N GLU A 620 -0.90 1.94 -29.49
CA GLU A 620 -0.10 3.16 -29.30
C GLU A 620 -0.29 3.65 -27.87
N VAL A 621 0.79 3.82 -27.10
CA VAL A 621 0.73 4.42 -25.76
C VAL A 621 0.76 5.95 -25.91
N LEU A 622 -0.21 6.62 -25.31
CA LEU A 622 -0.41 8.08 -25.45
C LEU A 622 0.34 8.89 -24.38
N SER A 623 0.48 8.32 -23.17
CA SER A 623 1.23 8.93 -22.08
C SER A 623 1.83 7.86 -21.18
N GLU A 624 3.11 8.03 -20.83
CA GLU A 624 3.87 7.13 -19.96
C GLU A 624 4.21 7.80 -18.63
N ASP A 625 3.51 8.88 -18.29
CA ASP A 625 3.72 9.59 -17.04
C ASP A 625 3.55 8.64 -15.86
N THR A 626 4.57 8.56 -15.00
CA THR A 626 4.55 7.68 -13.83
C THR A 626 4.58 8.46 -12.52
N TYR A 627 4.12 7.80 -11.46
CA TYR A 627 4.32 8.18 -10.07
C TYR A 627 4.50 6.91 -9.23
N VAL A 628 4.92 7.05 -7.98
CA VAL A 628 4.97 5.92 -7.04
C VAL A 628 3.93 6.14 -5.94
N ASP A 629 3.10 5.13 -5.71
CA ASP A 629 2.01 5.20 -4.74
C ASP A 629 2.54 5.23 -3.29
N ARG A 630 1.71 5.70 -2.35
CA ARG A 630 1.94 5.89 -0.91
C ARG A 630 2.44 4.64 -0.17
N ALA A 631 2.31 3.45 -0.78
CA ALA A 631 2.87 2.19 -0.30
C ALA A 631 4.40 2.06 -0.46
N PHE A 632 5.06 3.04 -1.09
CA PHE A 632 6.53 3.18 -1.21
C PHE A 632 7.27 2.14 -2.07
N THR A 633 6.59 1.34 -2.92
CA THR A 633 7.26 0.24 -3.64
C THR A 633 6.84 0.00 -5.10
N GLN A 634 5.76 0.62 -5.60
CA GLN A 634 5.21 0.32 -6.93
C GLN A 634 5.21 1.54 -7.86
N VAL A 635 5.71 1.35 -9.09
CA VAL A 635 5.49 2.28 -10.20
C VAL A 635 4.02 2.20 -10.61
N LYS A 636 3.36 3.36 -10.67
CA LYS A 636 2.01 3.54 -11.21
C LYS A 636 2.06 4.53 -12.36
N PHE A 637 1.16 4.36 -13.31
CA PHE A 637 1.00 5.31 -14.41
C PHE A 637 -0.08 6.32 -14.06
N LYS A 638 0.19 7.61 -14.28
CA LYS A 638 -0.84 8.65 -14.27
C LYS A 638 -1.88 8.29 -15.34
N ASP A 639 -3.14 8.49 -15.01
CA ASP A 639 -4.29 8.17 -15.86
C ASP A 639 -4.36 6.70 -16.34
N GLY A 640 -3.62 5.82 -15.68
CA GLY A 640 -3.64 4.39 -15.90
C GLY A 640 -3.02 3.91 -17.23
N LEU A 641 -2.02 4.62 -17.75
CA LEU A 641 -1.33 4.31 -19.02
C LEU A 641 -2.31 4.36 -20.20
N PRO A 642 -2.76 5.58 -20.59
CA PRO A 642 -3.71 5.74 -21.68
C PRO A 642 -3.11 5.27 -23.02
N MET A 643 -3.88 4.52 -23.79
CA MET A 643 -3.44 3.93 -25.05
C MET A 643 -4.57 3.82 -26.07
N ARG A 644 -4.22 3.82 -27.36
CA ARG A 644 -5.10 3.36 -28.44
C ARG A 644 -4.89 1.89 -28.70
N VAL A 645 -5.97 1.18 -28.93
CA VAL A 645 -5.97 -0.26 -29.26
C VAL A 645 -6.94 -0.51 -30.40
N ALA A 646 -6.50 -1.24 -31.41
CA ALA A 646 -7.34 -1.66 -32.53
C ALA A 646 -7.03 -3.13 -32.89
N ARG A 647 -8.05 -3.88 -33.30
CA ARG A 647 -7.86 -5.25 -33.77
C ARG A 647 -7.12 -5.25 -35.11
N LYS A 648 -6.12 -6.13 -35.26
CA LYS A 648 -5.47 -6.37 -36.54
C LYS A 648 -6.45 -7.05 -37.51
N GLY A 649 -6.46 -6.56 -38.74
CA GLY A 649 -7.30 -7.06 -39.84
C GLY A 649 -6.95 -8.46 -40.29
#